data_AF-X0GKW1-F1
#
_entry.id   AF-X0GKW1-F1
#
_cell.length_a   1.000
_cell.length_b   1.000
_cell.length_c   1.000
_cell.angle_alpha   90.00
_cell.angle_beta   90.00
_cell.angle_gamma   90.00
#
_symmetry.space_group_name_H-M   'P 1'
#
loop_
_entity.id
_entity.type
_entity.pdbx_description
1 polymer ?
#
loop_
_entity_poly.entity_id
_entity_poly.type
_entity_poly.pdbx_seq_one_letter_code
_entity_poly.pdbx_strand_id
1 'polypeptide(L)'
;MSQGVLSPDASCKTFDVAVDGYARAEAITAIYVKPLADALRDGNPVRAVIKATSTNADGRSVSLVTPNGIAQEALMRTAYCDAGLDPKDTAFVECHGTGTPTGDPIEATAVGKVFGGEKGIYITSVKPNVGHSEGSAGLSSVIKCVLALEHKTIPPNIKLNKPNPNIPFAKYNLTVPLKPTPFPTDRNQRISINSFGIGGSNAHIILESYGSQQNGVAHQNGTAGLNGLSKHTSPKLLLLSANTESSLQKQIKLHVEWVLKHPDSVADLVYTRANHREHLPQRAFVILDGANSIQTSSAVKIPPDSLPLVLVFSGQGAQWPMMAKELIQNDTAFRDDLLSLDAVLQRLQFPPSWSIIDELLKPANTTQVHKAELSQPLCTAVQIALFNRFSSLNLTPAAIVGHSSGEIAGAYAAGYISMEEAITIAYYRGYVTTKQTLNGSMAAIGMGAQEVSDLLCDGVVVACENSQSSTTISGHADKVAQVVDAIKQKQPGMFTRLLRVNMAYHSDHMLSLSSEYQTLLESELSKLAPSCSTSKIDLFSSVTTKLAGGFIRDPPYWVKNLTSPVKFLPAVLNMLAVKNDCIFLEIGPHSTLAGPLRQICSTVSRSYRYVAAQSREKDSFVTYLGAVGKLYQDGVSLDLSPLFPNGKATSGLPTYPWDHNGSYWAESRISKAWRFRHYPHHSLLGSRNFEGTETEPQWRNILNVENEPWLSHHKLHDDIVFPFAGYIAIAGEAVRQLTHSPRGAGYRLRHVVAHTALLLPPNSIELMTSMHSHKLNDNEDSEWHEFSIYSYNGSTWIKHCAGQVSILETTRDSDWEVKHRFCLWTGVPRLIECYVINL
;
A
#
# COMPACT_ATOMS: atom_id res chain seq x y z
N MET A 1 -22.53 24.82 -26.56
CA MET A 1 -21.16 25.19 -27.00
C MET A 1 -21.03 26.68 -27.36
N SER A 2 -22.00 27.53 -26.99
CA SER A 2 -22.16 28.91 -27.48
C SER A 2 -21.41 30.02 -26.70
N GLN A 3 -20.50 29.68 -25.77
CA GLN A 3 -19.82 30.70 -24.92
C GLN A 3 -18.34 30.97 -25.25
N GLY A 4 -17.76 30.36 -26.30
CA GLY A 4 -16.44 30.75 -26.82
C GLY A 4 -15.22 30.59 -25.89
N VAL A 5 -15.38 29.97 -24.71
CA VAL A 5 -14.28 29.76 -23.74
C VAL A 5 -13.46 28.49 -23.98
N LEU A 6 -13.98 27.56 -24.78
CA LEU A 6 -13.28 26.32 -25.14
C LEU A 6 -12.41 26.56 -26.37
N SER A 7 -11.17 26.11 -26.29
CA SER A 7 -10.25 26.15 -27.43
C SER A 7 -10.70 25.17 -28.52
N PRO A 8 -10.85 25.59 -29.79
CA PRO A 8 -11.26 24.73 -30.89
C PRO A 8 -10.29 23.56 -31.15
N ASP A 9 -8.99 23.73 -30.86
CA ASP A 9 -7.97 22.68 -31.01
C ASP A 9 -7.70 21.91 -29.71
N ALA A 10 -8.54 22.12 -28.68
CA ALA A 10 -8.43 21.51 -27.37
C ALA A 10 -7.03 21.70 -26.74
N SER A 11 -6.49 22.92 -26.82
CA SER A 11 -5.18 23.26 -26.26
C SER A 11 -5.21 24.53 -25.40
N CYS A 12 -4.63 24.47 -24.20
CA CYS A 12 -4.38 25.68 -23.39
C CYS A 12 -3.07 26.34 -23.85
N LYS A 13 -3.16 27.45 -24.59
CA LYS A 13 -2.00 28.21 -25.12
C LYS A 13 -1.61 29.36 -24.19
N THR A 14 -1.49 29.07 -22.90
CA THR A 14 -1.33 30.06 -21.84
C THR A 14 -0.21 31.06 -22.14
N PHE A 15 -0.54 32.34 -22.09
CA PHE A 15 0.33 33.50 -22.37
C PHE A 15 0.79 33.71 -23.83
N ASP A 16 0.38 32.86 -24.77
CA ASP A 16 0.69 33.02 -26.20
C ASP A 16 -0.22 34.08 -26.85
N VAL A 17 0.19 34.63 -27.99
CA VAL A 17 -0.68 35.49 -28.80
C VAL A 17 -1.85 34.72 -29.43
N ALA A 18 -1.68 33.41 -29.67
CA ALA A 18 -2.66 32.53 -30.29
C ALA A 18 -3.69 31.93 -29.31
N VAL A 19 -3.87 32.54 -28.13
CA VAL A 19 -4.90 32.16 -27.15
C VAL A 19 -6.30 32.19 -27.77
N ASP A 20 -7.05 31.12 -27.60
CA ASP A 20 -8.40 30.94 -28.18
C ASP A 20 -9.36 30.19 -27.25
N GLY A 21 -9.00 30.06 -25.96
CA GLY A 21 -9.78 29.34 -24.96
C GLY A 21 -8.95 28.28 -24.24
N TYR A 22 -9.62 27.41 -23.50
CA TYR A 22 -8.98 26.35 -22.74
C TYR A 22 -9.41 24.95 -23.18
N ALA A 23 -8.55 23.97 -22.92
CA ALA A 23 -8.82 22.55 -23.11
C ALA A 23 -9.36 21.95 -21.80
N ARG A 24 -10.53 21.30 -21.83
CA ARG A 24 -11.02 20.56 -20.66
C ARG A 24 -10.17 19.32 -20.41
N ALA A 25 -9.96 19.01 -19.14
CA ALA A 25 -9.29 17.78 -18.72
C ALA A 25 -10.02 17.16 -17.53
N GLU A 26 -9.71 15.89 -17.27
CA GLU A 26 -10.20 15.16 -16.11
C GLU A 26 -9.07 15.01 -15.09
N ALA A 27 -9.37 15.23 -13.81
CA ALA A 27 -8.46 14.88 -12.72
C ALA A 27 -9.26 14.54 -11.46
N ILE A 28 -8.78 13.53 -10.75
CA ILE A 28 -9.18 13.23 -9.38
C ILE A 28 -7.94 13.47 -8.52
N THR A 29 -7.99 14.49 -7.67
CA THR A 29 -6.87 14.88 -6.81
C THR A 29 -7.29 14.82 -5.35
N ALA A 30 -6.35 14.39 -4.51
CA ALA A 30 -6.52 14.39 -3.07
C ALA A 30 -5.21 14.88 -2.43
N ILE A 31 -5.33 15.78 -1.46
CA ILE A 31 -4.22 16.22 -0.62
C ILE A 31 -4.63 16.02 0.83
N TYR A 32 -3.69 15.56 1.65
CA TYR A 32 -3.89 15.44 3.10
C TYR A 32 -3.23 16.63 3.77
N VAL A 33 -4.02 17.43 4.48
CA VAL A 33 -3.57 18.66 5.14
C VAL A 33 -3.75 18.52 6.64
N LYS A 34 -2.79 19.04 7.39
CA LYS A 34 -2.75 19.00 8.84
C LYS A 34 -2.04 20.24 9.37
N PRO A 35 -2.38 20.74 10.57
CA PRO A 35 -1.52 21.72 11.25
C PRO A 35 -0.08 21.20 11.35
N LEU A 36 0.90 22.07 11.06
CA LEU A 36 2.30 21.67 11.00
C LEU A 36 2.78 21.05 12.32
N ALA A 37 2.40 21.62 13.46
CA ALA A 37 2.75 21.09 14.77
C ALA A 37 2.28 19.64 14.97
N ASP A 38 1.06 19.31 14.54
CA ASP A 38 0.55 17.95 14.64
C ASP A 38 1.23 17.01 13.64
N ALA A 39 1.58 17.49 12.44
CA ALA A 39 2.31 16.67 11.46
C ALA A 39 3.69 16.29 11.99
N LEU A 40 4.36 17.20 12.70
CA LEU A 40 5.66 16.96 13.34
C LEU A 40 5.53 16.02 14.55
N ARG A 41 4.54 16.26 15.42
CA ARG A 41 4.25 15.39 16.57
C ARG A 41 4.02 13.95 16.14
N ASP A 42 3.26 13.75 15.07
CA ASP A 42 2.89 12.42 14.58
C ASP A 42 3.90 11.86 13.57
N GLY A 43 5.04 12.55 13.34
CA GLY A 43 6.12 12.08 12.48
C GLY A 43 5.73 11.91 11.01
N ASN A 44 4.79 12.71 10.48
CA ASN A 44 4.34 12.62 9.10
C ASN A 44 5.36 13.25 8.11
N PRO A 45 5.51 12.71 6.89
CA PRO A 45 6.41 13.28 5.88
C PRO A 45 5.82 14.58 5.30
N VAL A 46 6.26 15.73 5.86
CA VAL A 46 5.83 17.05 5.39
C VAL A 46 6.43 17.35 4.03
N ARG A 47 5.57 17.47 3.01
CA ARG A 47 5.95 17.74 1.61
C ARG A 47 6.15 19.23 1.32
N ALA A 48 5.27 20.07 1.89
CA ALA A 48 5.29 21.52 1.80
C ALA A 48 4.43 22.11 2.93
N VAL A 49 4.56 23.42 3.16
CA VAL A 49 3.78 24.16 4.17
C VAL A 49 2.86 25.15 3.46
N ILE A 50 1.56 25.06 3.74
CA ILE A 50 0.59 26.09 3.34
C ILE A 50 0.70 27.24 4.34
N LYS A 51 1.19 28.40 3.88
CA LYS A 51 1.41 29.58 4.73
C LYS A 51 0.15 30.41 4.91
N ALA A 52 -0.63 30.54 3.83
CA ALA A 52 -1.94 31.16 3.86
C ALA A 52 -2.78 30.68 2.67
N THR A 53 -4.09 30.78 2.86
CA THR A 53 -5.10 30.59 1.82
C THR A 53 -6.10 31.73 1.93
N SER A 54 -6.46 32.35 0.81
CA SER A 54 -7.47 33.40 0.78
C SER A 54 -8.45 33.17 -0.36
N THR A 55 -9.68 33.66 -0.21
CA THR A 55 -10.73 33.60 -1.24
C THR A 55 -11.49 34.91 -1.30
N ASN A 56 -11.87 35.34 -2.51
CA ASN A 56 -12.80 36.46 -2.72
C ASN A 56 -13.65 36.25 -3.97
N ALA A 57 -14.41 37.28 -4.36
CA ALA A 57 -15.21 37.27 -5.59
C ALA A 57 -15.00 38.54 -6.42
N ASP A 58 -15.16 38.41 -7.74
CA ASP A 58 -15.02 39.49 -8.71
C ASP A 58 -16.11 40.57 -8.59
N GLY A 59 -17.24 40.25 -7.95
CA GLY A 59 -18.37 41.15 -7.76
C GLY A 59 -19.07 41.48 -9.08
N ARG A 60 -19.48 42.76 -9.26
CA ARG A 60 -20.12 43.22 -10.49
C ARG A 60 -19.07 43.55 -11.56
N SER A 61 -18.78 42.58 -12.42
CA SER A 61 -17.93 42.74 -13.62
C SER A 61 -18.75 43.10 -14.88
N VAL A 62 -18.07 43.29 -16.02
CA VAL A 62 -18.70 43.64 -17.32
C VAL A 62 -19.70 42.56 -17.78
N SER A 63 -19.39 41.30 -17.50
CA SER A 63 -20.29 40.16 -17.63
C SER A 63 -19.91 39.11 -16.61
N LEU A 64 -20.82 38.20 -16.27
CA LEU A 64 -20.59 37.15 -15.27
C LEU A 64 -19.30 36.34 -15.52
N VAL A 65 -18.92 36.15 -16.79
CA VAL A 65 -17.76 35.35 -17.22
C VAL A 65 -16.48 36.17 -17.44
N THR A 66 -16.54 37.50 -17.25
CA THR A 66 -15.39 38.38 -17.41
C THR A 66 -14.66 38.53 -16.08
N PRO A 67 -13.36 38.16 -15.99
CA PRO A 67 -12.61 38.24 -14.74
C PRO A 67 -12.32 39.67 -14.30
N ASN A 68 -12.14 39.91 -13.00
CA ASN A 68 -11.84 41.22 -12.42
C ASN A 68 -10.42 41.31 -11.82
N GLY A 69 -9.49 41.93 -12.54
CA GLY A 69 -8.10 42.06 -12.11
C GLY A 69 -7.88 42.86 -10.81
N ILE A 70 -8.79 43.76 -10.44
CA ILE A 70 -8.70 44.50 -9.17
C ILE A 70 -9.02 43.56 -7.99
N ALA A 71 -10.04 42.73 -8.15
CA ALA A 71 -10.39 41.72 -7.14
C ALA A 71 -9.26 40.68 -7.00
N GLN A 72 -8.68 40.22 -8.10
CA GLN A 72 -7.55 39.29 -8.10
C GLN A 72 -6.30 39.91 -7.42
N GLU A 73 -5.99 41.18 -7.69
CA GLU A 73 -4.91 41.90 -7.00
C GLU A 73 -5.15 41.98 -5.49
N ALA A 74 -6.36 42.40 -5.07
CA ALA A 74 -6.72 42.52 -3.67
C ALA A 74 -6.64 41.17 -2.93
N LEU A 75 -7.06 40.08 -3.58
CA LEU A 75 -6.94 38.71 -3.05
C LEU A 75 -5.50 38.36 -2.70
N MET A 76 -4.59 38.53 -3.66
CA MET A 76 -3.17 38.20 -3.49
C MET A 76 -2.54 39.07 -2.39
N ARG A 77 -2.83 40.37 -2.35
CA ARG A 77 -2.33 41.26 -1.28
C ARG A 77 -2.83 40.86 0.10
N THR A 78 -4.10 40.48 0.20
CA THR A 78 -4.72 40.04 1.47
C THR A 78 -4.02 38.79 1.99
N ALA A 79 -3.84 37.76 1.15
CA ALA A 79 -3.16 36.53 1.56
C ALA A 79 -1.73 36.76 2.08
N TYR A 80 -0.97 37.66 1.46
CA TYR A 80 0.39 38.00 1.90
C TYR A 80 0.40 38.84 3.17
N CYS A 81 -0.57 39.77 3.32
CA CYS A 81 -0.74 40.55 4.53
C CYS A 81 -1.08 39.65 5.73
N ASP A 82 -2.05 38.74 5.57
CA ASP A 82 -2.46 37.79 6.60
C ASP A 82 -1.32 36.85 7.01
N ALA A 83 -0.46 36.48 6.06
CA ALA A 83 0.71 35.64 6.31
C ALA A 83 1.91 36.41 6.90
N GLY A 84 1.88 37.75 6.91
CA GLY A 84 3.02 38.59 7.28
C GLY A 84 4.23 38.43 6.34
N LEU A 85 3.99 38.21 5.05
CA LEU A 85 5.03 37.89 4.05
C LEU A 85 5.19 39.02 3.02
N ASP A 86 6.42 39.25 2.57
CA ASP A 86 6.66 40.11 1.40
C ASP A 86 6.40 39.32 0.09
N PRO A 87 5.49 39.80 -0.78
CA PRO A 87 5.30 39.25 -2.11
C PRO A 87 6.59 39.20 -2.95
N LYS A 88 7.50 40.16 -2.80
CA LYS A 88 8.72 40.24 -3.60
C LYS A 88 9.67 39.07 -3.36
N ASP A 89 9.58 38.36 -2.24
CA ASP A 89 10.41 37.18 -1.98
C ASP A 89 9.90 35.89 -2.63
N THR A 90 8.77 35.95 -3.33
CA THR A 90 8.16 34.81 -4.02
C THR A 90 8.94 34.48 -5.27
N ALA A 91 9.25 33.20 -5.48
CA ALA A 91 10.02 32.77 -6.64
C ALA A 91 9.19 32.73 -7.92
N PHE A 92 7.97 32.19 -7.83
CA PHE A 92 7.07 32.16 -8.97
C PHE A 92 5.59 32.13 -8.58
N VAL A 93 4.75 32.54 -9.52
CA VAL A 93 3.30 32.46 -9.44
C VAL A 93 2.80 31.41 -10.44
N GLU A 94 2.16 30.37 -9.92
CA GLU A 94 1.35 29.43 -10.69
C GLU A 94 -0.01 30.08 -10.96
N CYS A 95 -0.11 30.70 -12.14
CA CYS A 95 -1.30 31.38 -12.59
C CYS A 95 -2.44 30.40 -12.89
N HIS A 96 -3.67 30.89 -12.82
CA HIS A 96 -4.81 30.20 -13.38
C HIS A 96 -4.57 29.94 -14.86
N GLY A 97 -4.24 30.96 -15.67
CA GLY A 97 -3.61 30.78 -16.98
C GLY A 97 -4.38 29.85 -17.92
N THR A 98 -5.64 30.14 -18.17
CA THR A 98 -6.52 29.33 -19.04
C THR A 98 -6.12 29.32 -20.51
N GLY A 99 -5.37 30.32 -20.99
CA GLY A 99 -5.18 30.54 -22.42
C GLY A 99 -6.38 31.25 -23.06
N THR A 100 -7.10 32.09 -22.29
CA THR A 100 -8.20 32.90 -22.83
C THR A 100 -7.70 34.28 -23.27
N PRO A 101 -8.22 34.85 -24.38
CA PRO A 101 -7.79 36.16 -24.87
C PRO A 101 -7.92 37.30 -23.84
N THR A 102 -8.93 37.22 -22.97
CA THR A 102 -9.23 38.25 -21.97
C THR A 102 -8.67 37.92 -20.59
N GLY A 103 -8.72 36.65 -20.16
CA GLY A 103 -8.34 36.27 -18.80
C GLY A 103 -6.84 36.35 -18.54
N ASP A 104 -6.02 35.81 -19.45
CA ASP A 104 -4.56 35.75 -19.27
C ASP A 104 -3.94 37.15 -19.11
N PRO A 105 -4.28 38.19 -19.92
CA PRO A 105 -3.78 39.55 -19.71
C PRO A 105 -4.21 40.19 -18.37
N ILE A 106 -5.45 39.96 -17.95
CA ILE A 106 -5.99 40.51 -16.69
C ILE A 106 -5.24 39.93 -15.49
N GLU A 107 -5.10 38.60 -15.45
CA GLU A 107 -4.40 37.90 -14.38
C GLU A 107 -2.91 38.29 -14.34
N ALA A 108 -2.20 38.21 -15.47
CA ALA A 108 -0.77 38.49 -15.51
C ALA A 108 -0.46 39.95 -15.11
N THR A 109 -1.36 40.88 -15.43
CA THR A 109 -1.26 42.28 -14.96
C THR A 109 -1.43 42.38 -13.45
N ALA A 110 -2.42 41.70 -12.87
CA ALA A 110 -2.62 41.68 -11.42
C ALA A 110 -1.40 41.08 -10.70
N VAL A 111 -0.86 39.98 -11.22
CA VAL A 111 0.38 39.35 -10.73
C VAL A 111 1.55 40.33 -10.80
N GLY A 112 1.74 41.01 -11.93
CA GLY A 112 2.81 42.00 -12.10
C GLY A 112 2.75 43.14 -11.09
N LYS A 113 1.56 43.64 -10.74
CA LYS A 113 1.39 44.70 -9.73
C LYS A 113 1.72 44.26 -8.30
N VAL A 114 1.48 42.99 -7.97
CA VAL A 114 1.75 42.45 -6.62
C VAL A 114 3.21 42.00 -6.50
N PHE A 115 3.68 41.20 -7.45
CA PHE A 115 4.96 40.49 -7.37
C PHE A 115 6.10 41.12 -8.19
N GLY A 116 5.80 41.84 -9.26
CA GLY A 116 6.80 42.41 -10.17
C GLY A 116 7.72 43.44 -9.50
N GLY A 117 8.92 43.64 -10.02
CA GLY A 117 9.93 44.53 -9.44
C GLY A 117 11.32 44.26 -10.02
N GLU A 118 12.37 44.80 -9.39
CA GLU A 118 13.73 44.73 -9.92
C GLU A 118 14.21 43.30 -10.16
N LYS A 119 14.12 42.40 -9.17
CA LYS A 119 14.55 41.00 -9.35
C LYS A 119 13.54 40.12 -10.11
N GLY A 120 12.47 40.70 -10.67
CA GLY A 120 11.49 40.01 -11.52
C GLY A 120 10.68 38.93 -10.80
N ILE A 121 9.79 38.29 -11.56
CA ILE A 121 8.96 37.17 -11.09
C ILE A 121 8.73 36.16 -12.23
N TYR A 122 8.84 34.87 -11.93
CA TYR A 122 8.43 33.84 -12.86
C TYR A 122 6.92 33.62 -12.81
N ILE A 123 6.27 33.47 -13.97
CA ILE A 123 4.86 33.09 -14.09
C ILE A 123 4.74 31.81 -14.92
N THR A 124 3.87 30.90 -14.50
CA THR A 124 3.69 29.59 -15.15
C THR A 124 2.26 29.07 -14.94
N SER A 125 1.85 28.06 -15.69
CA SER A 125 0.59 27.33 -15.50
C SER A 125 0.80 25.85 -15.77
N VAL A 126 0.06 24.98 -15.07
CA VAL A 126 0.03 23.53 -15.34
C VAL A 126 -0.86 23.16 -16.53
N LYS A 127 -1.79 24.04 -16.91
CA LYS A 127 -2.86 23.75 -17.87
C LYS A 127 -2.38 23.49 -19.29
N PRO A 128 -1.30 24.09 -19.81
CA PRO A 128 -0.73 23.69 -21.09
C PRO A 128 -0.33 22.21 -21.13
N ASN A 129 0.13 21.67 -19.99
CA ASN A 129 0.65 20.30 -19.84
C ASN A 129 -0.46 19.26 -19.63
N VAL A 130 -1.48 19.57 -18.83
CA VAL A 130 -2.49 18.58 -18.40
C VAL A 130 -3.92 18.97 -18.74
N GLY A 131 -4.14 20.12 -19.38
CA GLY A 131 -5.46 20.72 -19.58
C GLY A 131 -6.06 21.33 -18.31
N HIS A 132 -7.26 21.89 -18.44
CA HIS A 132 -8.02 22.52 -17.37
C HIS A 132 -8.93 21.50 -16.69
N SER A 133 -8.56 21.02 -15.50
CA SER A 133 -9.31 20.01 -14.73
C SER A 133 -10.50 20.57 -13.93
N GLU A 134 -10.98 21.75 -14.31
CA GLU A 134 -12.16 22.43 -13.75
C GLU A 134 -12.10 22.53 -12.22
N GLY A 135 -13.02 21.88 -11.51
CA GLY A 135 -13.04 21.89 -10.04
C GLY A 135 -11.73 21.39 -9.41
N SER A 136 -10.95 20.56 -10.10
CA SER A 136 -9.66 20.06 -9.62
C SER A 136 -8.47 20.95 -10.02
N ALA A 137 -8.66 22.02 -10.79
CA ALA A 137 -7.56 22.79 -11.38
C ALA A 137 -6.61 23.39 -10.32
N GLY A 138 -7.16 23.91 -9.22
CA GLY A 138 -6.36 24.46 -8.13
C GLY A 138 -5.46 23.42 -7.47
N LEU A 139 -5.99 22.22 -7.21
CA LEU A 139 -5.23 21.14 -6.59
C LEU A 139 -4.19 20.52 -7.55
N SER A 140 -4.49 20.45 -8.85
CA SER A 140 -3.48 20.07 -9.86
C SER A 140 -2.29 21.04 -9.84
N SER A 141 -2.54 22.34 -9.70
CA SER A 141 -1.52 23.37 -9.52
C SER A 141 -0.75 23.23 -8.20
N VAL A 142 -1.43 22.93 -7.08
CA VAL A 142 -0.78 22.62 -5.79
C VAL A 142 0.19 21.45 -5.93
N ILE A 143 -0.23 20.34 -6.56
CA ILE A 143 0.63 19.16 -6.75
C ILE A 143 1.87 19.50 -7.59
N LYS A 144 1.71 20.23 -8.71
CA LYS A 144 2.85 20.73 -9.51
C LYS A 144 3.81 21.53 -8.64
N CYS A 145 3.30 22.45 -7.82
CA CYS A 145 4.12 23.35 -7.01
C CYS A 145 4.85 22.62 -5.88
N VAL A 146 4.22 21.64 -5.23
CA VAL A 146 4.90 20.77 -4.25
C VAL A 146 6.06 20.02 -4.91
N LEU A 147 5.83 19.39 -6.07
CA LEU A 147 6.90 18.70 -6.81
C LEU A 147 8.01 19.68 -7.24
N ALA A 148 7.67 20.91 -7.60
CA ALA A 148 8.65 21.94 -7.95
C ALA A 148 9.56 22.32 -6.78
N LEU A 149 9.02 22.40 -5.56
CA LEU A 149 9.79 22.65 -4.33
C LEU A 149 10.73 21.48 -4.01
N GLU A 150 10.23 20.24 -4.08
CA GLU A 150 11.01 19.04 -3.77
C GLU A 150 12.18 18.83 -4.71
N HIS A 151 11.94 19.04 -6.01
CA HIS A 151 12.96 18.91 -7.05
C HIS A 151 13.74 20.21 -7.28
N LYS A 152 13.46 21.27 -6.52
CA LYS A 152 14.08 22.61 -6.65
C LYS A 152 14.14 23.10 -8.10
N THR A 153 13.08 22.84 -8.86
CA THR A 153 13.01 23.07 -10.31
C THR A 153 11.61 23.56 -10.68
N ILE A 154 11.52 24.69 -11.36
CA ILE A 154 10.28 25.22 -11.93
C ILE A 154 10.01 24.49 -13.25
N PRO A 155 8.88 23.75 -13.36
CA PRO A 155 8.53 23.03 -14.59
C PRO A 155 8.25 24.00 -15.75
N PRO A 156 8.58 23.61 -16.99
CA PRO A 156 8.36 24.46 -18.16
C PRO A 156 6.87 24.65 -18.47
N ASN A 157 6.50 25.87 -18.86
CA ASN A 157 5.22 26.19 -19.47
C ASN A 157 5.31 25.89 -20.98
N ILE A 158 4.75 24.76 -21.40
CA ILE A 158 4.76 24.37 -22.81
C ILE A 158 3.80 25.22 -23.65
N LYS A 159 3.93 25.16 -24.99
CA LYS A 159 3.01 25.80 -25.97
C LYS A 159 3.00 27.34 -25.97
N LEU A 160 4.03 27.98 -25.40
CA LEU A 160 4.30 29.40 -25.60
C LEU A 160 5.36 29.56 -26.70
N ASN A 161 4.93 30.03 -27.87
CA ASN A 161 5.76 30.31 -29.05
C ASN A 161 6.03 31.81 -29.19
N LYS A 162 4.98 32.63 -29.10
CA LYS A 162 5.07 34.10 -29.23
C LYS A 162 4.31 34.76 -28.07
N PRO A 163 4.99 35.56 -27.23
CA PRO A 163 4.35 36.23 -26.10
C PRO A 163 3.16 37.10 -26.52
N ASN A 164 2.08 37.04 -25.76
CA ASN A 164 0.90 37.87 -25.98
C ASN A 164 1.23 39.36 -25.72
N PRO A 165 1.06 40.25 -26.71
CA PRO A 165 1.40 41.68 -26.56
C PRO A 165 0.52 42.41 -25.54
N ASN A 166 -0.65 41.86 -25.19
CA ASN A 166 -1.53 42.44 -24.17
C ASN A 166 -1.07 42.14 -22.74
N ILE A 167 -0.08 41.25 -22.56
CA ILE A 167 0.53 40.97 -21.27
C ILE A 167 1.73 41.93 -21.07
N PRO A 168 1.77 42.70 -19.97
CA PRO A 168 2.82 43.68 -19.69
C PRO A 168 4.14 43.04 -19.19
N PHE A 169 4.72 42.10 -19.95
CA PHE A 169 5.93 41.34 -19.58
C PHE A 169 7.10 42.26 -19.18
N ALA A 170 7.47 43.20 -20.04
CA ALA A 170 8.61 44.10 -19.82
C ALA A 170 8.36 45.07 -18.65
N LYS A 171 7.13 45.57 -18.50
CA LYS A 171 6.77 46.56 -17.47
C LYS A 171 6.92 46.01 -16.05
N TYR A 172 6.57 44.73 -15.85
CA TYR A 172 6.60 44.09 -14.52
C TYR A 172 7.71 43.04 -14.36
N ASN A 173 8.62 42.93 -15.33
CA ASN A 173 9.70 41.94 -15.37
C ASN A 173 9.18 40.51 -15.16
N LEU A 174 8.14 40.13 -15.92
CA LEU A 174 7.52 38.81 -15.90
C LEU A 174 8.29 37.86 -16.83
N THR A 175 8.65 36.68 -16.33
CA THR A 175 9.37 35.66 -17.12
C THR A 175 8.60 34.35 -17.14
N VAL A 176 8.44 33.74 -18.32
CA VAL A 176 7.83 32.41 -18.48
C VAL A 176 8.92 31.36 -18.70
N PRO A 177 9.08 30.36 -17.83
CA PRO A 177 10.07 29.30 -18.02
C PRO A 177 9.64 28.35 -19.14
N LEU A 178 10.45 28.22 -20.20
CA LEU A 178 10.21 27.30 -21.33
C LEU A 178 11.01 26.00 -21.26
N LYS A 179 11.91 25.90 -20.27
CA LYS A 179 12.76 24.73 -19.98
C LYS A 179 12.73 24.47 -18.47
N PRO A 180 13.08 23.25 -18.00
CA PRO A 180 13.27 23.00 -16.57
C PRO A 180 14.24 24.04 -15.99
N THR A 181 13.73 24.93 -15.15
CA THR A 181 14.47 26.10 -14.66
C THR A 181 14.80 25.90 -13.18
N PRO A 182 16.06 25.99 -12.74
CA PRO A 182 16.41 25.89 -11.33
C PRO A 182 15.64 26.93 -10.49
N PHE A 183 15.30 26.57 -9.26
CA PHE A 183 14.67 27.52 -8.34
C PHE A 183 15.63 28.70 -8.07
N PRO A 184 15.15 29.96 -8.13
CA PRO A 184 16.00 31.13 -7.88
C PRO A 184 16.59 31.10 -6.47
N THR A 185 17.88 31.43 -6.34
CA THR A 185 18.62 31.42 -5.07
C THR A 185 18.51 32.73 -4.27
N ASP A 186 18.08 33.81 -4.92
CA ASP A 186 17.91 35.16 -4.35
C ASP A 186 16.48 35.42 -3.84
N ARG A 187 15.64 34.37 -3.84
CA ARG A 187 14.24 34.35 -3.41
C ARG A 187 14.01 33.21 -2.43
N ASN A 188 12.93 33.31 -1.67
CA ASN A 188 12.51 32.20 -0.82
C ASN A 188 11.99 31.04 -1.69
N GLN A 189 12.06 29.81 -1.16
CA GLN A 189 11.38 28.65 -1.75
C GLN A 189 9.86 28.75 -1.51
N ARG A 190 9.27 29.82 -2.04
CA ARG A 190 7.88 30.24 -1.87
C ARG A 190 7.22 30.34 -3.24
N ILE A 191 6.03 29.77 -3.33
CA ILE A 191 5.22 29.74 -4.54
C ILE A 191 3.83 30.28 -4.22
N SER A 192 3.33 31.14 -5.10
CA SER A 192 1.95 31.62 -5.11
C SER A 192 1.13 30.84 -6.12
N ILE A 193 -0.12 30.50 -5.81
CA ILE A 193 -1.00 29.71 -6.67
C ILE A 193 -2.36 30.39 -6.79
N ASN A 194 -2.81 30.62 -8.03
CA ASN A 194 -4.11 31.17 -8.35
C ASN A 194 -5.06 30.10 -8.88
N SER A 195 -6.34 30.18 -8.50
CA SER A 195 -7.41 29.41 -9.12
C SER A 195 -8.70 30.22 -9.17
N PHE A 196 -9.19 30.51 -10.37
CA PHE A 196 -10.33 31.41 -10.61
C PHE A 196 -11.44 30.64 -11.31
N GLY A 197 -12.63 30.63 -10.71
CA GLY A 197 -13.81 30.00 -11.32
C GLY A 197 -14.46 30.93 -12.34
N ILE A 198 -15.05 30.36 -13.40
CA ILE A 198 -15.70 31.12 -14.48
C ILE A 198 -16.79 32.09 -14.00
N GLY A 199 -17.41 31.83 -12.84
CA GLY A 199 -18.40 32.73 -12.22
C GLY A 199 -17.80 33.87 -11.37
N GLY A 200 -16.47 34.04 -11.36
CA GLY A 200 -15.79 35.10 -10.63
C GLY A 200 -15.45 34.77 -9.17
N SER A 201 -15.46 33.49 -8.77
CA SER A 201 -14.99 33.06 -7.45
C SER A 201 -13.50 32.77 -7.50
N ASN A 202 -12.71 33.46 -6.69
CA ASN A 202 -11.25 33.39 -6.74
C ASN A 202 -10.67 32.77 -5.48
N ALA A 203 -9.60 32.00 -5.64
CA ALA A 203 -8.80 31.44 -4.56
C ALA A 203 -7.30 31.66 -4.79
N HIS A 204 -6.57 31.89 -3.71
CA HIS A 204 -5.12 32.06 -3.71
C HIS A 204 -4.46 31.29 -2.57
N ILE A 205 -3.34 30.62 -2.85
CA ILE A 205 -2.59 29.80 -1.89
C ILE A 205 -1.12 30.22 -1.91
N ILE A 206 -0.50 30.34 -0.74
CA ILE A 206 0.93 30.53 -0.57
C ILE A 206 1.54 29.22 -0.03
N LEU A 207 2.47 28.62 -0.77
CA LEU A 207 3.23 27.43 -0.38
C LEU A 207 4.69 27.77 -0.10
N GLU A 208 5.29 27.12 0.90
CA GLU A 208 6.72 27.14 1.17
C GLU A 208 7.32 25.73 1.35
N SER A 209 8.61 25.60 1.02
CA SER A 209 9.40 24.40 1.34
C SER A 209 9.57 24.24 2.85
N TYR A 210 9.33 23.03 3.37
CA TYR A 210 9.55 22.73 4.79
C TYR A 210 11.05 22.80 5.16
N GLY A 211 11.94 22.29 4.30
CA GLY A 211 13.39 22.25 4.56
C GLY A 211 14.04 23.63 4.70
N SER A 212 13.46 24.67 4.12
CA SER A 212 13.94 26.06 4.25
C SER A 212 13.67 26.66 5.64
N GLN A 213 12.70 26.15 6.41
CA GLN A 213 12.38 26.64 7.75
C GLN A 213 13.33 26.12 8.83
N GLN A 214 13.92 24.92 8.66
CA GLN A 214 14.89 24.37 9.61
C GLN A 214 16.25 25.09 9.59
N ASN A 215 16.65 25.68 8.47
CA ASN A 215 17.90 26.43 8.36
C ASN A 215 17.91 27.77 9.12
N GLY A 216 16.75 28.25 9.60
CA GLY A 216 16.64 29.43 10.45
C GLY A 216 16.86 29.17 11.95
N VAL A 217 16.97 27.90 12.38
CA VAL A 217 17.13 27.50 13.79
C VAL A 217 18.24 26.45 13.95
N ALA A 218 19.31 26.56 13.16
CA ALA A 218 20.51 25.74 13.36
C ALA A 218 21.31 26.27 14.56
N HIS A 219 20.87 25.88 15.77
CA HIS A 219 21.74 25.83 16.92
C HIS A 219 22.93 24.92 16.61
N GLN A 220 24.11 25.45 16.92
CA GLN A 220 25.35 24.72 17.09
C GLN A 220 25.11 23.46 17.91
N ASN A 221 25.15 22.29 17.27
CA ASN A 221 25.49 21.00 17.84
C ASN A 221 25.79 20.03 16.68
N GLY A 222 26.76 20.43 15.86
CA GLY A 222 27.42 19.52 14.94
C GLY A 222 28.45 18.71 15.70
N THR A 223 28.02 17.70 16.47
CA THR A 223 28.89 16.55 16.70
C THR A 223 28.98 15.82 15.37
N ALA A 224 29.93 16.25 14.54
CA ALA A 224 30.49 15.43 13.48
C ALA A 224 31.13 14.21 14.15
N GLY A 225 30.30 13.19 14.39
CA GLY A 225 30.75 11.89 14.82
C GLY A 225 31.55 11.27 13.69
N LEU A 226 32.88 11.34 13.82
CA LEU A 226 33.81 10.38 13.25
C LEU A 226 33.28 8.97 13.52
N ASN A 227 32.71 8.32 12.51
CA ASN A 227 32.57 6.86 12.47
C ASN A 227 32.58 6.43 10.99
N GLY A 228 33.78 6.51 10.40
CA GLY A 228 34.16 5.72 9.23
C GLY A 228 34.41 4.25 9.58
N LEU A 229 33.49 3.63 10.32
CA LEU A 229 33.41 2.19 10.51
C LEU A 229 32.38 1.67 9.51
N SER A 230 32.72 0.60 8.80
CA SER A 230 31.88 -0.06 7.78
C SER A 230 30.39 0.01 8.13
N LYS A 231 29.58 0.59 7.23
CA LYS A 231 28.11 0.48 7.26
C LYS A 231 27.74 -1.00 7.11
N HIS A 232 27.86 -1.79 8.17
CA HIS A 232 27.28 -3.11 8.22
C HIS A 232 25.77 -2.93 8.14
N THR A 233 25.18 -3.36 7.04
CA THR A 233 23.73 -3.36 6.87
C THR A 233 23.19 -4.51 7.72
N SER A 234 22.44 -4.19 8.77
CA SER A 234 21.70 -5.22 9.50
C SER A 234 20.46 -5.60 8.67
N PRO A 235 20.04 -6.88 8.67
CA PRO A 235 18.78 -7.27 8.05
C PRO A 235 17.57 -6.47 8.56
N LYS A 236 16.56 -6.25 7.70
CA LYS A 236 15.36 -5.46 8.01
C LYS A 236 14.08 -6.16 7.56
N LEU A 237 13.01 -6.00 8.34
CA LEU A 237 11.70 -6.59 8.06
C LEU A 237 10.79 -5.60 7.32
N LEU A 238 10.49 -5.90 6.06
CA LEU A 238 9.51 -5.18 5.24
C LEU A 238 8.14 -5.88 5.33
N LEU A 239 7.13 -5.18 5.85
CA LEU A 239 5.76 -5.69 5.96
C LEU A 239 4.87 -5.15 4.84
N LEU A 240 4.10 -6.06 4.23
CA LEU A 240 3.22 -5.75 3.11
C LEU A 240 1.81 -6.28 3.38
N SER A 241 0.83 -5.55 2.85
CA SER A 241 -0.59 -5.83 3.04
C SER A 241 -1.40 -5.43 1.81
N ALA A 242 -2.48 -6.18 1.53
CA ALA A 242 -3.48 -5.82 0.53
C ALA A 242 -4.87 -6.40 0.84
N ASN A 243 -5.89 -5.97 0.08
CA ASN A 243 -7.24 -6.54 0.17
C ASN A 243 -7.38 -7.84 -0.64
N THR A 244 -6.59 -8.01 -1.70
CA THR A 244 -6.60 -9.22 -2.55
C THR A 244 -5.20 -9.80 -2.68
N GLU A 245 -5.12 -11.09 -2.93
CA GLU A 245 -3.85 -11.78 -3.13
C GLU A 245 -3.09 -11.22 -4.36
N SER A 246 -3.80 -10.92 -5.46
CA SER A 246 -3.24 -10.31 -6.66
C SER A 246 -2.59 -8.95 -6.38
N SER A 247 -3.27 -8.08 -5.61
CA SER A 247 -2.71 -6.81 -5.17
C SER A 247 -1.48 -6.98 -4.28
N LEU A 248 -1.48 -7.99 -3.38
CA LEU A 248 -0.32 -8.26 -2.52
C LEU A 248 0.90 -8.73 -3.31
N GLN A 249 0.72 -9.60 -4.31
CA GLN A 249 1.82 -10.04 -5.17
C GLN A 249 2.42 -8.87 -5.95
N LYS A 250 1.58 -7.98 -6.49
CA LYS A 250 2.04 -6.74 -7.12
C LYS A 250 2.77 -5.82 -6.14
N GLN A 251 2.27 -5.70 -4.90
CA GLN A 251 2.92 -4.93 -3.83
C GLN A 251 4.35 -5.42 -3.54
N ILE A 252 4.53 -6.74 -3.39
CA ILE A 252 5.85 -7.36 -3.17
C ILE A 252 6.80 -7.01 -4.30
N LYS A 253 6.39 -7.23 -5.56
CA LYS A 253 7.22 -6.92 -6.73
C LYS A 253 7.62 -5.45 -6.78
N LEU A 254 6.66 -4.54 -6.65
CA LEU A 254 6.90 -3.09 -6.71
C LEU A 254 7.88 -2.62 -5.64
N HIS A 255 7.78 -3.17 -4.42
CA HIS A 255 8.66 -2.76 -3.33
C HIS A 255 10.06 -3.34 -3.44
N VAL A 256 10.21 -4.59 -3.89
CA VAL A 256 11.53 -5.17 -4.17
C VAL A 256 12.24 -4.37 -5.27
N GLU A 257 11.53 -4.01 -6.35
CA GLU A 257 12.08 -3.16 -7.41
C GLU A 257 12.42 -1.74 -6.91
N TRP A 258 11.62 -1.19 -6.01
CA TRP A 258 11.87 0.12 -5.42
C TRP A 258 13.12 0.12 -4.54
N VAL A 259 13.32 -0.93 -3.73
CA VAL A 259 14.48 -1.11 -2.85
C VAL A 259 15.77 -1.17 -3.64
N LEU A 260 15.78 -1.86 -4.79
CA LEU A 260 16.94 -1.92 -5.68
C LEU A 260 17.34 -0.53 -6.23
N LYS A 261 16.37 0.37 -6.41
CA LYS A 261 16.59 1.75 -6.89
C LYS A 261 16.96 2.73 -5.78
N HIS A 262 16.63 2.43 -4.53
CA HIS A 262 16.79 3.32 -3.38
C HIS A 262 17.40 2.60 -2.16
N PRO A 263 18.60 2.01 -2.29
CA PRO A 263 19.21 1.21 -1.23
C PRO A 263 19.46 1.98 0.07
N ASP A 264 19.73 3.28 -0.02
CA ASP A 264 19.95 4.15 1.15
C ASP A 264 18.67 4.46 1.94
N SER A 265 17.48 4.21 1.36
CA SER A 265 16.18 4.57 1.94
C SER A 265 15.41 3.37 2.49
N VAL A 266 16.04 2.18 2.57
CA VAL A 266 15.39 0.95 3.04
C VAL A 266 14.92 1.08 4.49
N ALA A 267 15.69 1.76 5.35
CA ALA A 267 15.33 1.99 6.75
C ALA A 267 13.99 2.75 6.90
N ASP A 268 13.83 3.81 6.11
CA ASP A 268 12.64 4.66 6.14
C ASP A 268 11.45 3.96 5.48
N LEU A 269 11.70 3.16 4.43
CA LEU A 269 10.67 2.33 3.81
C LEU A 269 10.06 1.36 4.81
N VAL A 270 10.87 0.53 5.48
CA VAL A 270 10.36 -0.52 6.38
C VAL A 270 9.61 0.10 7.56
N TYR A 271 10.13 1.21 8.11
CA TYR A 271 9.46 1.99 9.15
C TYR A 271 8.10 2.54 8.69
N THR A 272 8.06 3.16 7.50
CA THR A 272 6.82 3.73 6.95
C THR A 272 5.77 2.64 6.73
N ARG A 273 6.19 1.47 6.24
CA ARG A 273 5.30 0.34 6.00
C ARG A 273 4.79 -0.32 7.28
N ALA A 274 5.58 -0.30 8.34
CA ALA A 274 5.23 -0.87 9.64
C ALA A 274 4.35 0.06 10.49
N ASN A 275 4.60 1.37 10.49
CA ASN A 275 3.99 2.28 11.46
C ASN A 275 3.09 3.37 10.83
N HIS A 276 3.18 3.58 9.51
CA HIS A 276 2.48 4.67 8.79
C HIS A 276 1.65 4.16 7.61
N ARG A 277 1.26 2.88 7.64
CA ARG A 277 0.39 2.24 6.65
C ARG A 277 -0.61 1.33 7.34
N GLU A 278 -1.77 1.22 6.72
CA GLU A 278 -2.81 0.30 7.17
C GLU A 278 -2.43 -1.16 6.87
N HIS A 279 -2.71 -2.05 7.82
CA HIS A 279 -2.43 -3.48 7.72
C HIS A 279 -3.68 -4.28 7.32
N LEU A 280 -3.89 -4.35 6.00
CA LEU A 280 -5.00 -5.05 5.35
C LEU A 280 -4.93 -6.60 5.50
N PRO A 281 -6.02 -7.34 5.18
CA PRO A 281 -6.17 -8.76 5.52
C PRO A 281 -5.23 -9.73 4.80
N GLN A 282 -4.81 -9.46 3.57
CA GLN A 282 -3.81 -10.28 2.88
C GLN A 282 -2.43 -9.76 3.28
N ARG A 283 -1.59 -10.60 3.90
CA ARG A 283 -0.32 -10.20 4.49
C ARG A 283 0.85 -11.03 3.98
N ALA A 284 1.98 -10.35 3.79
CA ALA A 284 3.27 -10.95 3.51
C ALA A 284 4.38 -10.11 4.13
N PHE A 285 5.57 -10.69 4.23
CA PHE A 285 6.77 -10.01 4.66
C PHE A 285 7.96 -10.37 3.78
N VAL A 286 8.93 -9.46 3.75
CA VAL A 286 10.22 -9.65 3.08
C VAL A 286 11.31 -9.28 4.09
N ILE A 287 12.36 -10.10 4.19
CA ILE A 287 13.55 -9.76 4.94
C ILE A 287 14.59 -9.26 3.94
N LEU A 288 15.06 -8.04 4.15
CA LEU A 288 16.01 -7.33 3.31
C LEU A 288 17.37 -7.26 4.00
N ASP A 289 18.44 -7.50 3.26
CA ASP A 289 19.81 -7.13 3.67
C ASP A 289 20.37 -6.13 2.65
N GLY A 290 20.46 -4.87 3.06
CA GLY A 290 20.66 -3.75 2.15
C GLY A 290 19.58 -3.73 1.04
N ALA A 291 20.01 -3.86 -0.21
CA ALA A 291 19.12 -3.89 -1.38
C ALA A 291 18.59 -5.29 -1.72
N ASN A 292 19.12 -6.34 -1.09
CA ASN A 292 18.85 -7.72 -1.45
C ASN A 292 17.70 -8.30 -0.62
N SER A 293 16.79 -9.02 -1.27
CA SER A 293 15.76 -9.81 -0.61
C SER A 293 16.31 -11.19 -0.28
N ILE A 294 16.54 -11.48 0.99
CA ILE A 294 17.05 -12.78 1.45
C ILE A 294 15.92 -13.78 1.74
N GLN A 295 14.72 -13.30 2.09
CA GLN A 295 13.54 -14.13 2.32
C GLN A 295 12.28 -13.37 1.95
N THR A 296 11.39 -14.02 1.20
CA THR A 296 10.05 -13.51 0.88
C THR A 296 9.02 -14.55 1.29
N SER A 297 8.03 -14.16 2.09
CA SER A 297 6.94 -15.06 2.47
C SER A 297 5.90 -15.17 1.34
N SER A 298 5.16 -16.27 1.31
CA SER A 298 3.93 -16.35 0.51
C SER A 298 2.87 -15.40 1.07
N ALA A 299 1.86 -15.06 0.25
CA ALA A 299 0.67 -14.35 0.71
C ALA A 299 -0.14 -15.24 1.65
N VAL A 300 -0.63 -14.67 2.75
CA VAL A 300 -1.52 -15.35 3.69
C VAL A 300 -2.66 -14.40 4.06
N LYS A 301 -3.89 -14.90 4.00
CA LYS A 301 -5.05 -14.18 4.52
C LYS A 301 -5.11 -14.38 6.03
N ILE A 302 -5.20 -13.29 6.79
CA ILE A 302 -5.40 -13.39 8.24
C ILE A 302 -6.68 -14.16 8.56
N PRO A 303 -6.73 -14.92 9.67
CA PRO A 303 -7.97 -15.49 10.18
C PRO A 303 -9.00 -14.39 10.47
N PRO A 304 -10.30 -14.68 10.34
CA PRO A 304 -11.35 -13.72 10.68
C PRO A 304 -11.38 -13.37 12.18
N ASP A 305 -11.09 -14.35 13.04
CA ASP A 305 -11.04 -14.19 14.49
C ASP A 305 -9.59 -14.14 15.00
N SER A 306 -9.33 -13.27 15.97
CA SER A 306 -8.03 -13.20 16.64
C SER A 306 -7.81 -14.47 17.47
N LEU A 307 -6.80 -15.26 17.12
CA LEU A 307 -6.42 -16.44 17.89
C LEU A 307 -5.52 -16.06 19.08
N PRO A 308 -5.73 -16.65 20.27
CA PRO A 308 -4.82 -16.44 21.40
C PRO A 308 -3.42 -16.96 21.08
N LEU A 309 -2.42 -16.22 21.55
CA LEU A 309 -1.01 -16.61 21.44
C LEU A 309 -0.59 -17.39 22.68
N VAL A 310 0.08 -18.53 22.49
CA VAL A 310 0.63 -19.36 23.55
C VAL A 310 2.14 -19.45 23.38
N LEU A 311 2.90 -19.12 24.44
CA LEU A 311 4.35 -19.30 24.44
C LEU A 311 4.70 -20.70 24.93
N VAL A 312 5.61 -21.35 24.22
CA VAL A 312 6.13 -22.66 24.62
C VAL A 312 7.64 -22.56 24.77
N PHE A 313 8.16 -22.91 25.94
CA PHE A 313 9.60 -22.82 26.20
C PHE A 313 10.24 -24.20 26.08
N SER A 314 11.18 -24.34 25.14
CA SER A 314 11.88 -25.61 24.93
C SER A 314 12.89 -25.95 26.02
N GLY A 315 13.04 -27.24 26.29
CA GLY A 315 13.96 -27.75 27.29
C GLY A 315 15.39 -27.92 26.78
N GLN A 316 16.19 -28.60 27.60
CA GLN A 316 17.55 -29.02 27.27
C GLN A 316 17.59 -29.92 26.02
N GLY A 317 18.65 -29.76 25.21
CA GLY A 317 18.86 -30.47 23.94
C GLY A 317 18.66 -29.58 22.70
N ALA A 318 18.10 -28.38 22.87
CA ALA A 318 17.93 -27.39 21.81
C ALA A 318 19.24 -26.64 21.49
N GLN A 319 20.20 -26.60 22.42
CA GLN A 319 21.45 -25.86 22.29
C GLN A 319 22.33 -26.35 21.14
N TRP A 320 23.05 -25.40 20.54
CA TRP A 320 24.03 -25.65 19.49
C TRP A 320 25.07 -24.51 19.48
N PRO A 321 26.28 -24.74 18.92
CA PRO A 321 27.31 -23.71 18.84
C PRO A 321 26.82 -22.45 18.13
N MET A 322 27.14 -21.26 18.63
CA MET A 322 26.75 -19.97 18.01
C MET A 322 25.24 -19.69 17.91
N MET A 323 24.41 -20.31 18.76
CA MET A 323 22.94 -20.26 18.66
C MET A 323 22.25 -18.88 18.75
N ALA A 324 22.98 -17.83 19.12
CA ALA A 324 22.46 -16.47 19.20
C ALA A 324 23.45 -15.42 18.64
N LYS A 325 24.43 -15.84 17.84
CA LYS A 325 25.55 -15.00 17.41
C LYS A 325 25.08 -13.73 16.69
N GLU A 326 24.21 -13.85 15.70
CA GLU A 326 23.77 -12.70 14.89
C GLU A 326 22.85 -11.78 15.69
N LEU A 327 22.03 -12.32 16.60
CA LEU A 327 21.26 -11.51 17.56
C LEU A 327 22.17 -10.71 18.48
N ILE A 328 23.21 -11.34 19.05
CA ILE A 328 24.22 -10.65 19.86
C ILE A 328 24.88 -9.54 19.06
N GLN A 329 25.16 -9.74 17.77
CA GLN A 329 25.86 -8.77 16.93
C GLN A 329 24.98 -7.61 16.47
N ASN A 330 23.71 -7.86 16.16
CA ASN A 330 22.83 -6.90 15.49
C ASN A 330 21.75 -6.26 16.39
N ASP A 331 21.46 -6.83 17.56
CA ASP A 331 20.42 -6.31 18.48
C ASP A 331 21.04 -5.92 19.83
N THR A 332 21.13 -4.62 20.07
CA THR A 332 21.71 -4.06 21.31
C THR A 332 20.93 -4.48 22.55
N ALA A 333 19.60 -4.46 22.51
CA ALA A 333 18.78 -4.80 23.67
C ALA A 333 18.93 -6.29 24.04
N PHE A 334 18.99 -7.17 23.03
CA PHE A 334 19.28 -8.59 23.24
C PHE A 334 20.65 -8.80 23.91
N ARG A 335 21.67 -8.05 23.47
CA ARG A 335 23.02 -8.11 24.05
C ARG A 335 23.02 -7.61 25.51
N ASP A 336 22.30 -6.52 25.79
CA ASP A 336 22.23 -5.91 27.12
C ASP A 336 21.54 -6.84 28.14
N ASP A 337 20.51 -7.58 27.72
CA ASP A 337 19.90 -8.65 28.53
C ASP A 337 20.95 -9.71 28.93
N LEU A 338 21.74 -10.20 27.97
CA LEU A 338 22.77 -11.21 28.24
C LEU A 338 23.88 -10.69 29.15
N LEU A 339 24.32 -9.43 28.99
CA LEU A 339 25.29 -8.80 29.88
C LEU A 339 24.75 -8.68 31.31
N SER A 340 23.47 -8.34 31.46
CA SER A 340 22.81 -8.22 32.76
C SER A 340 22.74 -9.58 33.45
N LEU A 341 22.37 -10.63 32.72
CA LEU A 341 22.36 -12.02 33.19
C LEU A 341 23.75 -12.51 33.59
N ASP A 342 24.78 -12.18 32.80
CA ASP A 342 26.16 -12.54 33.09
C ASP A 342 26.64 -11.87 34.39
N ALA A 343 26.31 -10.60 34.59
CA ALA A 343 26.61 -9.89 35.83
C ALA A 343 25.95 -10.52 37.07
N VAL A 344 24.78 -11.15 36.93
CA VAL A 344 24.15 -11.93 38.01
C VAL A 344 24.98 -13.17 38.32
N LEU A 345 25.38 -13.94 37.31
CA LEU A 345 26.18 -15.15 37.49
C LEU A 345 27.52 -14.87 38.19
N GLN A 346 28.16 -13.74 37.88
CA GLN A 346 29.42 -13.33 38.48
C GLN A 346 29.30 -12.93 39.97
N ARG A 347 28.08 -12.72 40.50
CA ARG A 347 27.84 -12.39 41.92
C ARG A 347 27.41 -13.59 42.78
N LEU A 348 27.24 -14.76 42.19
CA LEU A 348 26.84 -15.98 42.90
C LEU A 348 27.96 -16.47 43.83
N GLN A 349 27.61 -17.29 44.84
CA GLN A 349 28.58 -17.90 45.76
C GLN A 349 29.64 -18.73 45.03
N PHE A 350 29.25 -19.36 43.92
CA PHE A 350 30.13 -20.15 43.05
C PHE A 350 30.03 -19.58 41.63
N PRO A 351 30.76 -18.50 41.30
CA PRO A 351 30.65 -17.88 39.98
C PRO A 351 31.34 -18.74 38.90
N PRO A 352 30.82 -18.77 37.65
CA PRO A 352 31.48 -19.45 36.55
C PRO A 352 32.75 -18.71 36.10
N SER A 353 33.75 -19.47 35.65
CA SER A 353 34.97 -18.92 35.00
C SER A 353 34.77 -18.50 33.55
N TRP A 354 33.55 -18.63 33.02
CA TRP A 354 33.15 -18.31 31.66
C TRP A 354 32.07 -17.22 31.68
N SER A 355 31.93 -16.48 30.58
CA SER A 355 30.84 -15.52 30.37
C SER A 355 29.83 -16.06 29.36
N ILE A 356 28.57 -15.67 29.50
CA ILE A 356 27.47 -16.08 28.61
C ILE A 356 27.80 -15.73 27.16
N ILE A 357 28.20 -14.49 26.90
CA ILE A 357 28.44 -13.99 25.53
C ILE A 357 29.66 -14.67 24.91
N ASP A 358 30.78 -14.78 25.63
CA ASP A 358 31.98 -15.38 25.06
C ASP A 358 31.73 -16.84 24.69
N GLU A 359 30.99 -17.58 25.52
CA GLU A 359 30.63 -18.96 25.22
C GLU A 359 29.65 -19.08 24.04
N LEU A 360 28.65 -18.20 23.95
CA LEU A 360 27.71 -18.17 22.82
C LEU A 360 28.38 -17.77 21.49
N LEU A 361 29.52 -17.09 21.50
CA LEU A 361 30.25 -16.71 20.30
C LEU A 361 31.32 -17.73 19.88
N LYS A 362 31.61 -18.74 20.71
CA LYS A 362 32.62 -19.76 20.37
C LYS A 362 32.17 -20.66 19.21
N PRO A 363 33.07 -20.96 18.27
CA PRO A 363 32.82 -21.94 17.23
C PRO A 363 32.69 -23.36 17.78
N ALA A 364 32.11 -24.26 16.97
CA ALA A 364 31.76 -25.64 17.36
C ALA A 364 32.94 -26.48 17.89
N ASN A 365 34.17 -26.18 17.49
CA ASN A 365 35.37 -26.90 17.90
C ASN A 365 35.92 -26.47 19.28
N THR A 366 35.56 -25.30 19.79
CA THR A 366 36.09 -24.78 21.07
C THR A 366 35.01 -24.58 22.13
N THR A 367 33.74 -24.54 21.73
CA THR A 367 32.63 -24.38 22.67
C THR A 367 32.41 -25.63 23.53
N GLN A 368 32.01 -25.38 24.77
CA GLN A 368 31.55 -26.37 25.74
C GLN A 368 30.03 -26.31 25.94
N VAL A 369 29.28 -25.69 25.02
CA VAL A 369 27.81 -25.50 25.10
C VAL A 369 27.01 -26.78 25.36
N HIS A 370 27.57 -27.96 25.08
CA HIS A 370 26.92 -29.24 25.32
C HIS A 370 27.09 -29.78 26.76
N LYS A 371 28.01 -29.22 27.55
CA LYS A 371 28.15 -29.57 28.97
C LYS A 371 26.97 -29.02 29.76
N ALA A 372 26.46 -29.78 30.72
CA ALA A 372 25.22 -29.47 31.43
C ALA A 372 25.29 -28.12 32.16
N GLU A 373 26.41 -27.87 32.83
CA GLU A 373 26.73 -26.66 33.60
C GLU A 373 26.85 -25.39 32.75
N LEU A 374 26.99 -25.51 31.43
CA LEU A 374 26.91 -24.38 30.49
C LEU A 374 25.56 -24.37 29.76
N SER A 375 25.12 -25.51 29.22
CA SER A 375 23.93 -25.61 28.38
C SER A 375 22.66 -25.06 29.05
N GLN A 376 22.45 -25.34 30.33
CA GLN A 376 21.24 -24.93 31.04
C GLN A 376 21.14 -23.41 31.24
N PRO A 377 22.13 -22.72 31.84
CA PRO A 377 22.11 -21.27 31.96
C PRO A 377 22.15 -20.58 30.59
N LEU A 378 22.92 -21.07 29.61
CA LEU A 378 22.98 -20.47 28.28
C LEU A 378 21.64 -20.53 27.52
N CYS A 379 20.95 -21.68 27.55
CA CYS A 379 19.61 -21.79 26.97
C CYS A 379 18.62 -20.84 27.64
N THR A 380 18.64 -20.79 28.98
CA THR A 380 17.74 -19.93 29.76
C THR A 380 18.01 -18.45 29.43
N ALA A 381 19.27 -18.05 29.35
CA ALA A 381 19.66 -16.68 29.00
C ALA A 381 19.15 -16.29 27.60
N VAL A 382 19.33 -17.16 26.60
CA VAL A 382 18.80 -16.93 25.25
C VAL A 382 17.27 -16.89 25.24
N GLN A 383 16.59 -17.76 25.99
CA GLN A 383 15.13 -17.75 26.09
C GLN A 383 14.59 -16.46 26.71
N ILE A 384 15.20 -15.99 27.79
CA ILE A 384 14.86 -14.73 28.46
C ILE A 384 15.04 -13.57 27.49
N ALA A 385 16.21 -13.45 26.86
CA ALA A 385 16.50 -12.36 25.92
C ALA A 385 15.56 -12.40 24.69
N LEU A 386 15.26 -13.58 24.14
CA LEU A 386 14.27 -13.72 23.07
C LEU A 386 12.88 -13.27 23.51
N PHE A 387 12.43 -13.73 24.69
CA PHE A 387 11.13 -13.33 25.25
C PHE A 387 11.06 -11.81 25.42
N ASN A 388 12.10 -11.17 25.96
CA ASN A 388 12.13 -9.72 26.12
C ASN A 388 12.03 -8.98 24.78
N ARG A 389 12.69 -9.48 23.71
CA ARG A 389 12.54 -8.91 22.37
C ARG A 389 11.11 -9.05 21.84
N PHE A 390 10.46 -10.19 22.02
CA PHE A 390 9.05 -10.34 21.65
C PHE A 390 8.12 -9.49 22.51
N SER A 391 8.35 -9.43 23.82
CA SER A 391 7.57 -8.63 24.77
C SER A 391 7.68 -7.13 24.48
N SER A 392 8.84 -6.66 23.98
CA SER A 392 9.01 -5.27 23.55
C SER A 392 8.04 -4.87 22.44
N LEU A 393 7.58 -5.82 21.63
CA LEU A 393 6.57 -5.62 20.58
C LEU A 393 5.13 -5.60 21.15
N ASN A 394 4.98 -5.40 22.45
CA ASN A 394 3.72 -5.45 23.21
C ASN A 394 2.94 -6.76 23.01
N LEU A 395 3.66 -7.87 22.84
CA LEU A 395 3.09 -9.18 22.64
C LEU A 395 2.48 -9.69 23.96
N THR A 396 1.18 -10.01 23.93
CA THR A 396 0.39 -10.41 25.11
C THR A 396 -0.02 -11.88 25.00
N PRO A 397 0.75 -12.82 25.57
CA PRO A 397 0.43 -14.23 25.51
C PRO A 397 -0.74 -14.57 26.44
N ALA A 398 -1.62 -15.44 25.98
CA ALA A 398 -2.78 -15.91 26.73
C ALA A 398 -2.45 -17.07 27.69
N ALA A 399 -1.36 -17.80 27.42
CA ALA A 399 -0.84 -18.87 28.26
C ALA A 399 0.63 -19.17 27.95
N ILE A 400 1.29 -19.86 28.86
CA ILE A 400 2.67 -20.34 28.76
C ILE A 400 2.72 -21.83 29.13
N VAL A 401 3.53 -22.60 28.40
CA VAL A 401 3.87 -23.99 28.74
C VAL A 401 5.38 -24.16 28.69
N GLY A 402 5.98 -24.68 29.75
CA GLY A 402 7.41 -25.02 29.80
C GLY A 402 7.66 -26.50 29.56
N HIS A 403 8.77 -26.84 28.90
CA HIS A 403 9.27 -28.22 28.83
C HIS A 403 10.56 -28.34 29.64
N SER A 404 10.56 -29.15 30.71
CA SER A 404 11.77 -29.38 31.53
C SER A 404 12.37 -28.05 32.02
N SER A 405 13.66 -27.79 31.75
CA SER A 405 14.36 -26.55 32.06
C SER A 405 13.76 -25.30 31.40
N GLY A 406 13.03 -25.44 30.29
CA GLY A 406 12.36 -24.31 29.63
C GLY A 406 11.31 -23.67 30.53
N GLU A 407 10.80 -24.40 31.52
CA GLU A 407 9.84 -23.87 32.51
C GLU A 407 10.45 -22.77 33.40
N ILE A 408 11.78 -22.71 33.54
CA ILE A 408 12.48 -21.65 34.26
C ILE A 408 12.28 -20.30 33.55
N ALA A 409 12.61 -20.23 32.26
CA ALA A 409 12.36 -19.04 31.45
C ALA A 409 10.85 -18.75 31.28
N GLY A 410 10.02 -19.80 31.23
CA GLY A 410 8.56 -19.68 31.22
C GLY A 410 7.99 -19.05 32.49
N ALA A 411 8.54 -19.36 33.67
CA ALA A 411 8.14 -18.76 34.94
C ALA A 411 8.52 -17.27 35.03
N TYR A 412 9.68 -16.90 34.49
CA TYR A 412 10.06 -15.50 34.31
C TYR A 412 9.09 -14.78 33.37
N ALA A 413 8.85 -15.34 32.19
CA ALA A 413 7.93 -14.78 31.21
C ALA A 413 6.48 -14.65 31.73
N ALA A 414 6.07 -15.56 32.62
CA ALA A 414 4.76 -15.51 33.28
C ALA A 414 4.67 -14.50 34.44
N GLY A 415 5.80 -13.90 34.84
CA GLY A 415 5.87 -12.91 35.93
C GLY A 415 5.93 -13.50 37.34
N TYR A 416 6.22 -14.79 37.48
CA TYR A 416 6.32 -15.46 38.79
C TYR A 416 7.68 -15.29 39.46
N ILE A 417 8.74 -15.22 38.66
CA ILE A 417 10.12 -15.05 39.13
C ILE A 417 10.80 -13.92 38.35
N SER A 418 11.84 -13.32 38.94
CA SER A 418 12.67 -12.31 38.31
C SER A 418 13.65 -12.91 37.29
N MET A 419 14.26 -12.05 36.47
CA MET A 419 15.31 -12.46 35.54
C MET A 419 16.52 -13.05 36.27
N GLU A 420 16.89 -12.45 37.40
CA GLU A 420 17.98 -12.87 38.29
C GLU A 420 17.68 -14.21 38.96
N GLU A 421 16.46 -14.39 39.47
CA GLU A 421 16.01 -15.67 40.04
C GLU A 421 16.09 -16.77 38.97
N ALA A 422 15.58 -16.53 37.76
CA ALA A 422 15.56 -17.50 36.67
C ALA A 422 16.97 -17.97 36.24
N ILE A 423 17.91 -17.04 36.03
CA ILE A 423 19.27 -17.41 35.62
C ILE A 423 20.04 -18.11 36.75
N THR A 424 19.79 -17.74 38.00
CA THR A 424 20.35 -18.40 39.18
C THR A 424 19.86 -19.84 39.29
N ILE A 425 18.55 -20.05 39.13
CA ILE A 425 17.92 -21.38 39.13
C ILE A 425 18.55 -22.26 38.05
N ALA A 426 18.66 -21.74 36.81
CA ALA A 426 19.23 -22.47 35.69
C ALA A 426 20.72 -22.78 35.85
N TYR A 427 21.49 -21.83 36.38
CA TYR A 427 22.92 -22.01 36.65
C TYR A 427 23.15 -23.12 37.64
N TYR A 428 22.52 -23.06 38.82
CA TYR A 428 22.72 -24.08 39.85
C TYR A 428 22.17 -25.45 39.44
N ARG A 429 21.09 -25.49 38.63
CA ARG A 429 20.57 -26.73 38.05
C ARG A 429 21.59 -27.42 37.14
N GLY A 430 22.41 -26.63 36.44
CA GLY A 430 23.55 -27.13 35.67
C GLY A 430 24.75 -27.47 36.56
N TYR A 431 25.13 -26.57 37.47
CA TYR A 431 26.30 -26.69 38.34
C TYR A 431 26.31 -28.00 39.14
N VAL A 432 25.18 -28.36 39.79
CA VAL A 432 25.12 -29.57 40.61
C VAL A 432 25.35 -30.86 39.82
N THR A 433 25.11 -30.84 38.50
CA THR A 433 25.37 -32.01 37.64
C THR A 433 26.86 -32.32 37.50
N THR A 434 27.75 -31.36 37.76
CA THR A 434 29.20 -31.60 37.77
C THR A 434 29.65 -32.57 38.87
N LYS A 435 28.79 -32.78 39.88
CA LYS A 435 29.02 -33.72 40.99
C LYS A 435 28.46 -35.12 40.72
N GLN A 436 27.82 -35.32 39.58
CA GLN A 436 27.31 -36.63 39.19
C GLN A 436 28.46 -37.55 38.78
N THR A 437 28.44 -38.77 39.31
CA THR A 437 29.43 -39.83 38.98
C THR A 437 28.81 -40.98 38.19
N LEU A 438 27.47 -41.09 38.15
CA LEU A 438 26.77 -42.13 37.41
C LEU A 438 26.78 -41.86 35.90
N ASN A 439 27.01 -42.92 35.11
CA ASN A 439 26.95 -42.87 33.66
C ASN A 439 25.49 -42.97 33.17
N GLY A 440 24.85 -41.83 32.97
CA GLY A 440 23.46 -41.72 32.53
C GLY A 440 23.32 -41.44 31.03
N SER A 441 22.18 -41.81 30.46
CA SER A 441 21.79 -41.44 29.10
C SER A 441 20.29 -41.18 28.97
N MET A 442 19.89 -40.63 27.83
CA MET A 442 18.50 -40.40 27.45
C MET A 442 18.28 -40.80 26.00
N ALA A 443 17.08 -41.27 25.66
CA ALA A 443 16.70 -41.58 24.29
C ALA A 443 15.30 -41.04 23.96
N ALA A 444 15.14 -40.44 22.78
CA ALA A 444 13.83 -40.10 22.23
C ALA A 444 13.27 -41.29 21.45
N ILE A 445 12.02 -41.67 21.76
CA ILE A 445 11.31 -42.84 21.23
C ILE A 445 10.00 -42.38 20.58
N GLY A 446 9.71 -42.86 19.37
CA GLY A 446 8.50 -42.57 18.60
C GLY A 446 7.24 -43.31 19.06
N MET A 447 7.09 -43.53 20.36
CA MET A 447 6.02 -44.29 20.99
C MET A 447 5.40 -43.50 22.14
N GLY A 448 4.16 -43.84 22.51
CA GLY A 448 3.48 -43.24 23.66
C GLY A 448 4.05 -43.73 25.00
N ALA A 449 3.89 -42.94 26.07
CA ALA A 449 4.50 -43.25 27.37
C ALA A 449 4.04 -44.59 27.95
N GLN A 450 2.77 -44.96 27.77
CA GLN A 450 2.24 -46.27 28.21
C GLN A 450 2.88 -47.42 27.43
N GLU A 451 2.92 -47.34 26.09
CA GLU A 451 3.50 -48.37 25.23
C GLU A 451 5.00 -48.58 25.50
N VAL A 452 5.73 -47.50 25.80
CA VAL A 452 7.15 -47.55 26.15
C VAL A 452 7.35 -48.17 27.52
N SER A 453 6.47 -47.87 28.49
CA SER A 453 6.59 -48.35 29.87
C SER A 453 6.62 -49.88 29.94
N ASP A 454 5.85 -50.56 29.09
CA ASP A 454 5.82 -52.02 28.98
C ASP A 454 7.13 -52.65 28.44
N LEU A 455 8.03 -51.83 27.89
CA LEU A 455 9.30 -52.24 27.30
C LEU A 455 10.51 -51.80 28.13
N LEU A 456 10.30 -51.09 29.24
CA LEU A 456 11.37 -50.63 30.11
C LEU A 456 11.94 -51.78 30.94
N CYS A 457 13.23 -51.71 31.22
CA CYS A 457 13.90 -52.55 32.20
C CYS A 457 14.23 -51.74 33.46
N ASP A 458 14.57 -52.45 34.53
CA ASP A 458 14.96 -51.81 35.79
C ASP A 458 16.14 -50.84 35.59
N GLY A 459 16.05 -49.65 36.19
CA GLY A 459 17.01 -48.56 36.01
C GLY A 459 16.79 -47.67 34.77
N VAL A 460 15.67 -47.83 34.05
CA VAL A 460 15.22 -46.90 32.98
C VAL A 460 13.79 -46.46 33.24
N VAL A 461 13.53 -45.16 33.16
CA VAL A 461 12.21 -44.55 33.40
C VAL A 461 11.76 -43.71 32.22
N VAL A 462 10.45 -43.42 32.15
CA VAL A 462 9.92 -42.36 31.28
C VAL A 462 10.27 -41.00 31.89
N ALA A 463 11.14 -40.26 31.21
CA ALA A 463 11.58 -38.93 31.63
C ALA A 463 10.69 -37.82 31.09
N CYS A 464 10.21 -37.94 29.84
CA CYS A 464 9.33 -36.95 29.24
C CYS A 464 8.19 -37.61 28.45
N GLU A 465 6.95 -37.21 28.72
CA GLU A 465 5.76 -37.54 27.95
C GLU A 465 5.46 -36.36 27.01
N ASN A 466 5.98 -36.38 25.78
CA ASN A 466 5.92 -35.23 24.87
C ASN A 466 4.63 -35.22 24.03
N SER A 467 4.16 -36.37 23.56
CA SER A 467 2.91 -36.52 22.82
C SER A 467 2.43 -37.98 22.90
N GLN A 468 1.29 -38.28 22.25
CA GLN A 468 0.74 -39.63 22.14
C GLN A 468 1.70 -40.64 21.48
N SER A 469 2.67 -40.17 20.70
CA SER A 469 3.65 -41.01 20.00
C SER A 469 5.07 -40.45 20.09
N SER A 470 5.37 -39.71 21.15
CA SER A 470 6.71 -39.17 21.39
C SER A 470 7.03 -39.16 22.88
N THR A 471 7.97 -40.00 23.28
CA THR A 471 8.41 -40.16 24.67
C THR A 471 9.92 -40.08 24.75
N THR A 472 10.45 -39.52 25.84
CA THR A 472 11.88 -39.58 26.15
C THR A 472 12.08 -40.50 27.36
N ILE A 473 12.96 -41.49 27.23
CA ILE A 473 13.37 -42.37 28.32
C ILE A 473 14.72 -41.93 28.88
N SER A 474 14.97 -42.22 30.15
CA SER A 474 16.22 -41.88 30.83
C SER A 474 16.63 -42.93 31.86
N GLY A 475 17.93 -43.14 32.03
CA GLY A 475 18.46 -44.11 32.98
C GLY A 475 19.95 -44.39 32.78
N HIS A 476 20.41 -45.54 33.26
CA HIS A 476 21.78 -46.00 33.02
C HIS A 476 22.07 -46.16 31.52
N ALA A 477 23.24 -45.69 31.07
CA ALA A 477 23.54 -45.59 29.64
C ALA A 477 23.48 -46.94 28.90
N ASP A 478 23.98 -48.01 29.51
CA ASP A 478 23.92 -49.38 28.98
C ASP A 478 22.48 -49.92 28.92
N LYS A 479 21.68 -49.63 29.95
CA LYS A 479 20.27 -50.05 30.01
C LYS A 479 19.39 -49.31 29.00
N VAL A 480 19.60 -48.00 28.83
CA VAL A 480 18.91 -47.20 27.81
C VAL A 480 19.23 -47.74 26.42
N ALA A 481 20.50 -48.09 26.14
CA ALA A 481 20.87 -48.73 24.88
C ALA A 481 20.17 -50.08 24.67
N GLN A 482 20.10 -50.92 25.72
CA GLN A 482 19.37 -52.20 25.68
C GLN A 482 17.88 -52.02 25.35
N VAL A 483 17.20 -51.05 25.98
CA VAL A 483 15.78 -50.75 25.69
C VAL A 483 15.62 -50.26 24.26
N VAL A 484 16.50 -49.39 23.77
CA VAL A 484 16.47 -48.90 22.39
C VAL A 484 16.64 -50.05 21.39
N ASP A 485 17.57 -50.96 21.62
CA ASP A 485 17.81 -52.09 20.74
C ASP A 485 16.66 -53.10 20.78
N ALA A 486 16.07 -53.35 21.96
CA ALA A 486 14.88 -54.18 22.12
C ALA A 486 13.67 -53.60 21.34
N ILE A 487 13.48 -52.27 21.39
CA ILE A 487 12.43 -51.59 20.62
C ILE A 487 12.66 -51.77 19.12
N LYS A 488 13.90 -51.55 18.64
CA LYS A 488 14.23 -51.73 17.21
C LYS A 488 14.03 -53.17 16.74
N GLN A 489 14.33 -54.16 17.58
CA GLN A 489 14.10 -55.58 17.28
C GLN A 489 12.61 -55.90 17.20
N LYS A 490 11.81 -55.40 18.16
CA LYS A 490 10.36 -55.66 18.22
C LYS A 490 9.59 -54.92 17.11
N GLN A 491 10.01 -53.70 16.77
CA GLN A 491 9.37 -52.86 15.75
C GLN A 491 10.44 -52.22 14.84
N PRO A 492 10.88 -52.95 13.80
CA PRO A 492 11.81 -52.44 12.81
C PRO A 492 11.25 -51.18 12.14
N GLY A 493 11.96 -50.06 12.25
CA GLY A 493 11.52 -48.76 11.72
C GLY A 493 10.99 -47.77 12.76
N MET A 494 10.84 -48.19 14.03
CA MET A 494 10.48 -47.27 15.11
C MET A 494 11.56 -46.20 15.32
N PHE A 495 11.15 -44.93 15.40
CA PHE A 495 12.08 -43.83 15.66
C PHE A 495 12.67 -44.00 17.06
N THR A 496 13.98 -44.17 17.13
CA THR A 496 14.74 -44.26 18.37
C THR A 496 16.05 -43.50 18.19
N ARG A 497 16.33 -42.54 19.07
CA ARG A 497 17.54 -41.72 19.00
C ARG A 497 18.11 -41.46 20.39
N LEU A 498 19.32 -41.96 20.64
CA LEU A 498 20.10 -41.56 21.80
C LEU A 498 20.38 -40.04 21.72
N LEU A 499 20.09 -39.34 22.81
CA LEU A 499 20.33 -37.91 22.92
C LEU A 499 21.79 -37.68 23.30
N ARG A 500 22.37 -36.57 22.83
CA ARG A 500 23.76 -36.18 23.13
C ARG A 500 23.85 -35.58 24.54
N VAL A 501 23.58 -36.42 25.53
CA VAL A 501 23.54 -36.05 26.95
C VAL A 501 24.12 -37.22 27.74
N ASN A 502 25.11 -36.92 28.59
CA ASN A 502 25.76 -37.93 29.46
C ASN A 502 25.13 -37.97 30.85
N MET A 503 23.86 -37.56 30.94
CA MET A 503 23.10 -37.39 32.19
C MET A 503 21.71 -37.97 32.00
N ALA A 504 21.22 -38.63 33.05
CA ALA A 504 19.87 -39.18 33.07
C ALA A 504 18.90 -38.25 33.80
N TYR A 505 18.47 -37.16 33.14
CA TYR A 505 17.52 -36.21 33.74
C TYR A 505 16.14 -36.84 33.98
N HIS A 506 15.43 -36.35 34.99
CA HIS A 506 14.09 -36.84 35.37
C HIS A 506 14.08 -38.34 35.72
N SER A 507 15.17 -38.79 36.35
CA SER A 507 15.35 -40.15 36.85
C SER A 507 15.99 -40.13 38.24
N ASP A 508 16.12 -41.31 38.85
CA ASP A 508 16.75 -41.48 40.17
C ASP A 508 18.19 -40.95 40.24
N HIS A 509 18.87 -40.82 39.09
CA HIS A 509 20.21 -40.23 39.03
C HIS A 509 20.21 -38.79 39.54
N MET A 510 19.11 -38.04 39.44
CA MET A 510 19.03 -36.65 39.92
C MET A 510 18.73 -36.55 41.43
N LEU A 511 18.27 -37.63 42.07
CA LEU A 511 17.88 -37.59 43.49
C LEU A 511 19.08 -37.30 44.40
N SER A 512 20.26 -37.85 44.09
CA SER A 512 21.49 -37.60 44.85
C SER A 512 21.93 -36.13 44.84
N LEU A 513 21.53 -35.36 43.82
CA LEU A 513 21.87 -33.95 43.65
C LEU A 513 20.85 -33.00 44.32
N SER A 514 19.69 -33.52 44.74
CA SER A 514 18.53 -32.73 45.13
C SER A 514 18.78 -31.88 46.38
N SER A 515 19.41 -32.46 47.41
CA SER A 515 19.70 -31.78 48.67
C SER A 515 20.64 -30.58 48.46
N GLU A 516 21.69 -30.77 47.67
CA GLU A 516 22.64 -29.71 47.38
C GLU A 516 22.02 -28.62 46.51
N TYR A 517 21.29 -29.01 45.46
CA TYR A 517 20.60 -28.04 44.60
C TYR A 517 19.63 -27.17 45.40
N GLN A 518 18.83 -27.78 46.28
CA GLN A 518 17.91 -27.05 47.14
C GLN A 518 18.65 -26.07 48.05
N THR A 519 19.72 -26.51 48.72
CA THR A 519 20.50 -25.68 49.64
C THR A 519 21.10 -24.46 48.94
N LEU A 520 21.62 -24.65 47.72
CA LEU A 520 22.17 -23.55 46.92
C LEU A 520 21.09 -22.54 46.52
N LEU A 521 19.91 -23.02 46.10
CA LEU A 521 18.79 -22.14 45.77
C LEU A 521 18.27 -21.39 46.99
N GLU A 522 18.10 -22.05 48.14
CA GLU A 522 17.67 -21.39 49.39
C GLU A 522 18.65 -20.29 49.81
N SER A 523 19.95 -20.58 49.71
CA SER A 523 21.02 -19.61 50.00
C SER A 523 20.98 -18.41 49.06
N GLU A 524 20.86 -18.63 47.74
CA GLU A 524 20.99 -17.55 46.76
C GLU A 524 19.71 -16.75 46.55
N LEU A 525 18.56 -17.43 46.46
CA LEU A 525 17.28 -16.75 46.26
C LEU A 525 16.87 -15.92 47.49
N SER A 526 17.32 -16.29 48.70
CA SER A 526 17.08 -15.47 49.91
C SER A 526 17.83 -14.14 49.91
N LYS A 527 18.89 -13.98 49.11
CA LYS A 527 19.62 -12.71 48.94
C LYS A 527 18.95 -11.77 47.94
N LEU A 528 18.04 -12.29 47.11
CA LEU A 528 17.36 -11.52 46.09
C LEU A 528 16.12 -10.83 46.65
N ALA A 529 15.90 -9.58 46.25
CA ALA A 529 14.66 -8.89 46.59
C ALA A 529 13.48 -9.61 45.91
N PRO A 530 12.36 -9.87 46.62
CA PRO A 530 11.20 -10.46 45.98
C PRO A 530 10.67 -9.54 44.87
N SER A 531 10.78 -9.97 43.62
CA SER A 531 10.20 -9.27 42.48
C SER A 531 9.09 -10.14 41.91
N CYS A 532 7.85 -9.65 41.95
CA CYS A 532 6.73 -10.33 41.33
C CYS A 532 5.90 -9.29 40.58
N SER A 533 5.58 -9.61 39.32
CA SER A 533 4.66 -8.79 38.54
C SER A 533 3.26 -8.84 39.19
N THR A 534 2.58 -7.70 39.23
CA THR A 534 1.18 -7.63 39.63
C THR A 534 0.26 -8.31 38.61
N SER A 535 0.69 -8.41 37.35
CA SER A 535 0.00 -9.11 36.27
C SER A 535 0.74 -10.39 35.90
N LYS A 536 0.07 -11.53 36.07
CA LYS A 536 0.63 -12.86 35.79
C LYS A 536 -0.05 -13.48 34.57
N ILE A 537 0.73 -14.18 33.76
CA ILE A 537 0.21 -14.98 32.64
C ILE A 537 -0.04 -16.41 33.12
N ASP A 538 -1.08 -17.06 32.60
CA ASP A 538 -1.38 -18.45 32.90
C ASP A 538 -0.22 -19.36 32.50
N LEU A 539 0.48 -19.95 33.47
CA LEU A 539 1.55 -20.92 33.24
C LEU A 539 1.03 -22.32 33.56
N PHE A 540 0.99 -23.20 32.57
CA PHE A 540 0.63 -24.61 32.76
C PHE A 540 1.89 -25.42 33.02
N SER A 541 2.05 -25.87 34.26
CA SER A 541 3.25 -26.56 34.74
C SER A 541 3.34 -27.98 34.16
N SER A 542 4.49 -28.32 33.60
CA SER A 542 4.76 -29.69 33.12
C SER A 542 5.11 -30.66 34.25
N VAL A 543 5.36 -30.14 35.46
CA VAL A 543 5.65 -30.92 36.67
C VAL A 543 4.35 -31.36 37.35
N THR A 544 3.41 -30.41 37.51
CA THR A 544 2.17 -30.62 38.27
C THR A 544 0.93 -30.86 37.42
N THR A 545 1.03 -30.62 36.10
CA THR A 545 -0.06 -30.64 35.11
C THR A 545 -1.21 -29.67 35.37
N LYS A 546 -1.01 -28.71 36.28
CA LYS A 546 -1.99 -27.70 36.67
C LYS A 546 -1.47 -26.29 36.39
N LEU A 547 -2.35 -25.31 36.53
CA LEU A 547 -1.96 -23.90 36.55
C LEU A 547 -0.99 -23.66 37.71
N ALA A 548 0.13 -23.01 37.41
CA ALA A 548 1.14 -22.66 38.39
C ALA A 548 0.58 -21.66 39.41
N GLY A 549 1.03 -21.76 40.66
CA GLY A 549 0.71 -20.84 41.74
C GLY A 549 1.98 -20.22 42.34
N GLY A 550 1.86 -19.59 43.51
CA GLY A 550 3.01 -18.96 44.19
C GLY A 550 4.15 -19.92 44.51
N PHE A 551 3.87 -21.21 44.68
CA PHE A 551 4.84 -22.26 45.00
C PHE A 551 5.95 -22.44 43.95
N ILE A 552 5.77 -21.91 42.73
CA ILE A 552 6.80 -21.99 41.68
C ILE A 552 8.08 -21.23 42.03
N ARG A 553 8.01 -20.33 43.02
CA ARG A 553 9.17 -19.59 43.53
C ARG A 553 10.01 -20.42 44.50
N ASP A 554 9.43 -21.45 45.09
CA ASP A 554 10.06 -22.17 46.18
C ASP A 554 11.12 -23.14 45.63
N PRO A 555 12.34 -23.18 46.20
CA PRO A 555 13.39 -24.13 45.81
C PRO A 555 12.93 -25.60 45.66
N PRO A 556 12.06 -26.16 46.53
CA PRO A 556 11.54 -27.52 46.37
C PRO A 556 10.79 -27.77 45.05
N TYR A 557 10.21 -26.74 44.43
CA TYR A 557 9.58 -26.86 43.13
C TYR A 557 10.62 -27.17 42.04
N TRP A 558 11.74 -26.45 42.03
CA TRP A 558 12.79 -26.62 41.02
C TRP A 558 13.54 -27.95 41.18
N VAL A 559 13.68 -28.44 42.41
CA VAL A 559 14.14 -29.81 42.69
C VAL A 559 13.19 -30.84 42.06
N LYS A 560 11.87 -30.67 42.23
CA LYS A 560 10.87 -31.53 41.57
C LYS A 560 10.92 -31.40 40.04
N ASN A 561 11.12 -30.20 39.50
CA ASN A 561 11.29 -29.99 38.05
C ASN A 561 12.52 -30.73 37.48
N LEU A 562 13.59 -30.93 38.27
CA LEU A 562 14.78 -31.67 37.84
C LEU A 562 14.62 -33.19 37.96
N THR A 563 13.82 -33.66 38.92
CA THR A 563 13.76 -35.07 39.33
C THR A 563 12.52 -35.80 38.82
N SER A 564 11.40 -35.10 38.63
CA SER A 564 10.12 -35.70 38.25
C SER A 564 9.95 -35.77 36.74
N PRO A 565 9.20 -36.76 36.20
CA PRO A 565 8.89 -36.82 34.77
C PRO A 565 8.21 -35.55 34.24
N VAL A 566 8.62 -35.11 33.05
CA VAL A 566 8.03 -33.96 32.34
C VAL A 566 6.74 -34.40 31.66
N LYS A 567 5.59 -33.96 32.19
CA LYS A 567 4.25 -34.27 31.67
C LYS A 567 3.78 -33.20 30.69
N PHE A 568 4.50 -33.05 29.58
CA PHE A 568 4.23 -32.01 28.58
C PHE A 568 2.90 -32.24 27.85
N LEU A 569 2.60 -33.47 27.44
CA LEU A 569 1.33 -33.82 26.81
C LEU A 569 0.12 -33.44 27.69
N PRO A 570 0.02 -33.86 28.97
CA PRO A 570 -1.06 -33.42 29.85
C PRO A 570 -1.13 -31.91 30.05
N ALA A 571 0.01 -31.22 30.19
CA ALA A 571 0.02 -29.77 30.38
C ALA A 571 -0.55 -29.01 29.16
N VAL A 572 -0.17 -29.41 27.94
CA VAL A 572 -0.70 -28.83 26.70
C VAL A 572 -2.17 -29.16 26.51
N LEU A 573 -2.62 -30.39 26.80
CA LEU A 573 -4.03 -30.77 26.73
C LEU A 573 -4.89 -29.92 27.68
N ASN A 574 -4.44 -29.73 28.93
CA ASN A 574 -5.14 -28.90 29.91
C ASN A 574 -5.19 -27.42 29.48
N MET A 575 -4.13 -26.93 28.85
CA MET A 575 -4.11 -25.58 28.28
C MET A 575 -5.10 -25.46 27.11
N LEU A 576 -5.09 -26.39 26.16
CA LEU A 576 -6.00 -26.40 25.01
C LEU A 576 -7.47 -26.55 25.42
N ALA A 577 -7.76 -27.25 26.52
CA ALA A 577 -9.10 -27.35 27.07
C ALA A 577 -9.67 -25.99 27.51
N VAL A 578 -8.81 -25.04 27.91
CA VAL A 578 -9.20 -23.70 28.35
C VAL A 578 -9.12 -22.68 27.20
N LYS A 579 -8.10 -22.76 26.34
CA LYS A 579 -7.80 -21.72 25.34
C LYS A 579 -8.32 -22.04 23.92
N ASN A 580 -8.77 -23.26 23.65
CA ASN A 580 -9.20 -23.73 22.32
C ASN A 580 -8.08 -23.60 21.25
N ASP A 581 -8.42 -23.14 20.04
CA ASP A 581 -7.45 -22.95 18.96
C ASP A 581 -6.53 -21.76 19.29
N CYS A 582 -5.23 -21.93 19.04
CA CYS A 582 -4.22 -20.93 19.39
C CYS A 582 -3.07 -20.93 18.39
N ILE A 583 -2.22 -19.90 18.48
CA ILE A 583 -0.94 -19.83 17.79
C ILE A 583 0.14 -20.15 18.82
N PHE A 584 1.02 -21.11 18.51
CA PHE A 584 2.17 -21.43 19.34
C PHE A 584 3.40 -20.64 18.89
N LEU A 585 4.05 -19.94 19.81
CA LEU A 585 5.38 -19.37 19.62
C LEU A 585 6.38 -20.13 20.51
N GLU A 586 7.28 -20.92 19.90
CA GLU A 586 8.32 -21.63 20.64
C GLU A 586 9.51 -20.70 20.92
N ILE A 587 9.77 -20.45 22.20
CA ILE A 587 10.91 -19.67 22.70
C ILE A 587 12.03 -20.62 23.11
N GLY A 588 13.16 -20.50 22.41
CA GLY A 588 14.36 -21.31 22.63
C GLY A 588 15.34 -21.16 21.49
N PRO A 589 16.54 -21.77 21.61
CA PRO A 589 17.59 -21.66 20.59
C PRO A 589 17.32 -22.50 19.33
N HIS A 590 16.34 -23.40 19.37
CA HIS A 590 15.89 -24.20 18.25
C HIS A 590 14.48 -24.78 18.49
N SER A 591 13.68 -24.87 17.42
CA SER A 591 12.42 -25.61 17.37
C SER A 591 12.58 -27.11 17.63
N THR A 592 12.17 -27.55 18.80
CA THR A 592 12.15 -28.96 19.22
C THR A 592 10.74 -29.49 19.50
N LEU A 593 9.76 -28.61 19.75
CA LEU A 593 8.41 -28.99 20.20
C LEU A 593 7.35 -28.95 19.10
N ALA A 594 7.71 -28.50 17.89
CA ALA A 594 6.81 -28.48 16.73
C ALA A 594 6.16 -29.85 16.43
N GLY A 595 6.95 -30.93 16.45
CA GLY A 595 6.47 -32.29 16.20
C GLY A 595 5.45 -32.75 17.26
N PRO A 596 5.83 -32.75 18.56
CA PRO A 596 4.90 -33.07 19.65
C PRO A 596 3.63 -32.23 19.64
N LEU A 597 3.73 -30.89 19.52
CA LEU A 597 2.55 -30.01 19.51
C LEU A 597 1.60 -30.33 18.35
N ARG A 598 2.12 -30.66 17.16
CA ARG A 598 1.31 -31.07 16.02
C ARG A 598 0.52 -32.34 16.31
N GLN A 599 1.17 -33.34 16.91
CA GLN A 599 0.53 -34.60 17.28
C GLN A 599 -0.56 -34.40 18.34
N ILE A 600 -0.30 -33.56 19.35
CA ILE A 600 -1.27 -33.22 20.39
C ILE A 600 -2.49 -32.54 19.77
N CYS A 601 -2.29 -31.48 18.97
CA CYS A 601 -3.40 -30.74 18.34
C CYS A 601 -4.22 -31.64 17.42
N SER A 602 -3.58 -32.53 16.66
CA SER A 602 -4.26 -33.49 15.80
C SER A 602 -5.15 -34.45 16.60
N THR A 603 -4.71 -34.88 17.79
CA THR A 603 -5.47 -35.82 18.62
C THR A 603 -6.76 -35.20 19.15
N VAL A 604 -6.74 -33.91 19.49
CA VAL A 604 -7.92 -33.18 19.98
C VAL A 604 -8.66 -32.41 18.87
N SER A 605 -8.35 -32.67 17.60
CA SER A 605 -8.96 -32.01 16.43
C SER A 605 -8.91 -30.47 16.49
N ARG A 606 -7.76 -29.90 16.90
CA ARG A 606 -7.51 -28.46 16.99
C ARG A 606 -6.60 -27.97 15.87
N SER A 607 -6.72 -26.68 15.54
CA SER A 607 -5.85 -26.03 14.57
C SER A 607 -4.40 -26.01 15.05
N TYR A 608 -3.45 -26.33 14.15
CA TYR A 608 -2.02 -26.27 14.43
C TYR A 608 -1.39 -25.09 13.70
N ARG A 609 -1.14 -24.00 14.43
CA ARG A 609 -0.36 -22.84 13.97
C ARG A 609 0.86 -22.68 14.87
N TYR A 610 2.04 -22.62 14.25
CA TYR A 610 3.29 -22.70 14.99
C TYR A 610 4.36 -21.80 14.38
N VAL A 611 5.01 -21.02 15.23
CA VAL A 611 6.12 -20.14 14.92
C VAL A 611 7.29 -20.51 15.82
N ALA A 612 8.46 -20.75 15.22
CA ALA A 612 9.71 -20.93 15.96
C ALA A 612 10.40 -19.58 16.09
N ALA A 613 10.81 -19.20 17.31
CA ALA A 613 11.65 -18.01 17.51
C ALA A 613 13.03 -18.16 16.87
N GLN A 614 13.59 -19.38 16.89
CA GLN A 614 14.91 -19.70 16.35
C GLN A 614 14.97 -21.08 15.69
N SER A 615 15.94 -21.26 14.82
CA SER A 615 16.23 -22.51 14.11
C SER A 615 17.73 -22.75 14.10
N ARG A 616 18.13 -24.00 14.36
CA ARG A 616 19.53 -24.43 14.31
C ARG A 616 20.14 -24.13 12.95
N GLU A 617 21.42 -23.72 12.96
CA GLU A 617 22.25 -23.47 11.77
C GLU A 617 21.69 -22.40 10.83
N LYS A 618 20.81 -21.53 11.32
CA LYS A 618 20.32 -20.36 10.60
C LYS A 618 20.79 -19.09 11.28
N ASP A 619 20.85 -18.01 10.50
CA ASP A 619 21.08 -16.66 11.02
C ASP A 619 20.01 -16.33 12.06
N SER A 620 20.46 -16.09 13.28
CA SER A 620 19.56 -15.93 14.43
C SER A 620 18.75 -14.63 14.38
N PHE A 621 19.29 -13.56 13.78
CA PHE A 621 18.59 -12.30 13.65
C PHE A 621 17.54 -12.35 12.53
N VAL A 622 17.90 -12.93 11.37
CA VAL A 622 16.96 -13.18 10.27
C VAL A 622 15.82 -14.10 10.71
N THR A 623 16.12 -15.14 11.51
CA THR A 623 15.09 -16.05 12.02
C THR A 623 14.13 -15.34 12.98
N TYR A 624 14.63 -14.46 13.85
CA TYR A 624 13.80 -13.61 14.70
C TYR A 624 12.87 -12.71 13.87
N LEU A 625 13.41 -11.98 12.88
CA LEU A 625 12.58 -11.14 11.99
C LEU A 625 11.54 -11.96 11.23
N GLY A 626 11.89 -13.17 10.79
CA GLY A 626 10.97 -14.10 10.15
C GLY A 626 9.86 -14.61 11.08
N ALA A 627 10.16 -14.80 12.37
CA ALA A 627 9.16 -15.14 13.37
C ALA A 627 8.17 -13.98 13.59
N VAL A 628 8.66 -12.75 13.72
CA VAL A 628 7.81 -11.54 13.78
C VAL A 628 6.94 -11.41 12.53
N GLY A 629 7.53 -11.61 11.35
CA GLY A 629 6.80 -11.59 10.07
C GLY A 629 5.66 -12.63 10.01
N LYS A 630 5.88 -13.84 10.53
CA LYS A 630 4.84 -14.88 10.61
C LYS A 630 3.72 -14.52 11.59
N LEU A 631 4.06 -14.00 12.77
CA LEU A 631 3.06 -13.51 13.73
C LEU A 631 2.20 -12.40 13.11
N TYR A 632 2.81 -11.51 12.33
CA TYR A 632 2.09 -10.51 11.54
C TYR A 632 1.13 -11.14 10.51
N GLN A 633 1.55 -12.19 9.80
CA GLN A 633 0.68 -12.93 8.86
C GLN A 633 -0.46 -13.68 9.54
N ASP A 634 -0.25 -14.15 10.77
CA ASP A 634 -1.30 -14.79 11.57
C ASP A 634 -2.25 -13.79 12.22
N GLY A 635 -2.04 -12.48 12.03
CA GLY A 635 -2.94 -11.44 12.55
C GLY A 635 -2.68 -11.05 14.00
N VAL A 636 -1.56 -11.47 14.59
CA VAL A 636 -1.19 -11.09 15.97
C VAL A 636 -0.97 -9.58 16.03
N SER A 637 -1.53 -8.93 17.06
CA SER A 637 -1.33 -7.50 17.31
C SER A 637 0.07 -7.26 17.86
N LEU A 638 0.83 -6.38 17.20
CA LEU A 638 2.23 -6.10 17.50
C LEU A 638 2.45 -4.58 17.45
N ASP A 639 3.14 -4.04 18.44
CA ASP A 639 3.79 -2.73 18.30
C ASP A 639 5.13 -2.92 17.57
N LEU A 640 5.21 -2.40 16.35
CA LEU A 640 6.37 -2.56 15.49
C LEU A 640 7.40 -1.43 15.65
N SER A 641 7.07 -0.38 16.39
CA SER A 641 7.93 0.78 16.64
C SER A 641 9.32 0.38 17.18
N PRO A 642 9.46 -0.57 18.13
CA PRO A 642 10.76 -0.97 18.69
C PRO A 642 11.74 -1.60 17.69
N LEU A 643 11.27 -2.09 16.53
CA LEU A 643 12.14 -2.60 15.47
C LEU A 643 12.82 -1.49 14.68
N PHE A 644 12.37 -0.24 14.82
CA PHE A 644 12.77 0.88 13.98
C PHE A 644 13.05 2.15 14.80
N PRO A 645 13.96 2.13 15.79
CA PRO A 645 14.18 3.25 16.72
C PRO A 645 14.59 4.57 16.03
N ASN A 646 15.21 4.50 14.85
CA ASN A 646 15.68 5.65 14.07
C ASN A 646 14.92 5.85 12.75
N GLY A 647 13.80 5.14 12.54
CA GLY A 647 13.05 5.19 11.28
C GLY A 647 12.33 6.52 11.10
N LYS A 648 12.33 7.05 9.87
CA LYS A 648 11.57 8.25 9.51
C LYS A 648 10.53 7.92 8.44
N ALA A 649 9.31 8.47 8.61
CA ALA A 649 8.28 8.27 7.60
C ALA A 649 8.68 8.97 6.31
N THR A 650 8.51 8.30 5.17
CA THR A 650 8.94 8.82 3.86
C THR A 650 7.82 8.81 2.82
N SER A 651 7.90 9.75 1.88
CA SER A 651 7.03 9.84 0.70
C SER A 651 7.65 9.17 -0.53
N GLY A 652 6.94 9.14 -1.65
CA GLY A 652 7.47 8.57 -2.90
C GLY A 652 7.56 7.04 -2.93
N LEU A 653 6.89 6.38 -1.99
CA LEU A 653 6.73 4.93 -1.99
C LEU A 653 5.78 4.47 -3.11
N PRO A 654 5.89 3.23 -3.60
CA PRO A 654 4.94 2.67 -4.56
C PRO A 654 3.48 2.79 -4.08
N THR A 655 2.59 3.20 -4.98
CA THR A 655 1.16 3.33 -4.71
C THR A 655 0.49 1.96 -4.60
N TYR A 656 -0.69 1.91 -3.97
CA TYR A 656 -1.46 0.68 -3.87
C TYR A 656 -1.88 0.16 -5.27
N PRO A 657 -1.54 -1.09 -5.66
CA PRO A 657 -1.93 -1.66 -6.93
C PRO A 657 -3.36 -2.20 -6.84
N TRP A 658 -4.33 -1.35 -7.18
CA TRP A 658 -5.74 -1.71 -7.20
C TRP A 658 -6.02 -2.92 -8.10
N ASP A 659 -6.97 -3.74 -7.66
CA ASP A 659 -7.48 -4.87 -8.44
C ASP A 659 -8.75 -4.43 -9.19
N HIS A 660 -8.60 -4.10 -10.46
CA HIS A 660 -9.68 -3.63 -11.34
C HIS A 660 -10.34 -4.76 -12.14
N ASN A 661 -10.18 -6.03 -11.74
CA ASN A 661 -10.79 -7.15 -12.45
C ASN A 661 -12.32 -7.18 -12.35
N GLY A 662 -12.91 -6.55 -11.32
CA GLY A 662 -14.35 -6.39 -11.17
C GLY A 662 -14.87 -5.09 -11.79
N SER A 663 -16.10 -5.10 -12.31
CA SER A 663 -16.83 -3.87 -12.68
C SER A 663 -17.81 -3.50 -11.57
N TYR A 664 -17.63 -2.30 -11.01
CA TYR A 664 -18.58 -1.69 -10.07
C TYR A 664 -19.47 -0.64 -10.75
N TRP A 665 -19.46 -0.62 -12.08
CA TRP A 665 -20.09 0.44 -12.86
C TRP A 665 -21.38 -0.06 -13.51
N ALA A 666 -22.51 0.40 -12.97
CA ALA A 666 -23.83 0.18 -13.54
C ALA A 666 -24.17 1.33 -14.50
N GLU A 667 -23.79 1.19 -15.78
CA GLU A 667 -24.12 2.17 -16.82
C GLU A 667 -25.33 1.74 -17.63
N SER A 668 -26.27 2.66 -17.84
CA SER A 668 -27.40 2.42 -18.73
C SER A 668 -26.96 2.28 -20.19
N ARG A 669 -27.71 1.50 -20.98
CA ARG A 669 -27.50 1.38 -22.44
C ARG A 669 -27.36 2.75 -23.10
N ILE A 670 -28.20 3.71 -22.71
CA ILE A 670 -28.27 5.06 -23.28
C ILE A 670 -26.97 5.84 -23.00
N SER A 671 -26.50 5.86 -21.75
CA SER A 671 -25.24 6.52 -21.39
C SER A 671 -24.07 5.92 -22.17
N LYS A 672 -24.00 4.59 -22.22
CA LYS A 672 -22.95 3.86 -22.94
C LYS A 672 -22.92 4.22 -24.42
N ALA A 673 -24.10 4.22 -25.05
CA ALA A 673 -24.26 4.52 -26.46
C ALA A 673 -23.92 5.99 -26.78
N TRP A 674 -24.24 6.93 -25.90
CA TRP A 674 -23.83 8.34 -26.05
C TRP A 674 -22.32 8.54 -25.96
N ARG A 675 -21.68 7.88 -24.99
CA ARG A 675 -20.25 7.98 -24.71
C ARG A 675 -19.40 7.35 -25.80
N PHE A 676 -19.84 6.20 -26.32
CA PHE A 676 -19.20 5.47 -27.40
C PHE A 676 -19.94 5.57 -28.73
N ARG A 677 -20.64 6.68 -28.97
CA ARG A 677 -21.37 6.87 -30.23
C ARG A 677 -20.41 6.74 -31.40
N HIS A 678 -20.77 5.91 -32.36
CA HIS A 678 -19.92 5.63 -33.51
C HIS A 678 -19.78 6.86 -34.43
N TYR A 679 -20.83 7.66 -34.55
CA TYR A 679 -20.85 8.88 -35.35
C TYR A 679 -20.99 10.13 -34.46
N PRO A 680 -20.21 11.18 -34.72
CA PRO A 680 -20.40 12.47 -34.06
C PRO A 680 -21.69 13.15 -34.54
N HIS A 681 -22.02 14.28 -33.93
CA HIS A 681 -23.10 15.13 -34.41
C HIS A 681 -22.85 15.53 -35.88
N HIS A 682 -23.83 15.30 -36.74
CA HIS A 682 -23.81 15.71 -38.13
C HIS A 682 -24.62 17.01 -38.30
N SER A 683 -24.14 17.96 -39.09
CA SER A 683 -24.74 19.29 -39.28
C SER A 683 -26.23 19.28 -39.61
N LEU A 684 -26.64 18.45 -40.58
CA LEU A 684 -28.04 18.32 -41.01
C LEU A 684 -28.83 17.21 -40.31
N LEU A 685 -28.28 16.00 -40.20
CA LEU A 685 -28.96 14.86 -39.59
C LEU A 685 -29.04 14.95 -38.05
N GLY A 686 -28.08 15.60 -37.41
CA GLY A 686 -27.97 15.70 -35.96
C GLY A 686 -27.27 14.50 -35.32
N SER A 687 -27.72 14.10 -34.13
CA SER A 687 -27.17 12.98 -33.35
C SER A 687 -28.19 11.87 -33.20
N ARG A 688 -27.73 10.62 -33.21
CA ARG A 688 -28.59 9.45 -33.01
C ARG A 688 -29.25 9.51 -31.63
N ASN A 689 -30.57 9.32 -31.59
CA ASN A 689 -31.34 9.16 -30.37
C ASN A 689 -31.20 7.71 -29.89
N PHE A 690 -30.54 7.52 -28.74
CA PHE A 690 -30.32 6.20 -28.17
C PHE A 690 -31.44 5.74 -27.22
N GLU A 691 -32.43 6.58 -26.93
CA GLU A 691 -33.62 6.18 -26.16
C GLU A 691 -34.52 5.25 -26.97
N GLY A 692 -34.55 5.43 -28.30
CA GLY A 692 -35.25 4.55 -29.24
C GLY A 692 -34.61 3.17 -29.42
N THR A 693 -35.27 2.34 -30.22
CA THR A 693 -34.79 1.00 -30.59
C THR A 693 -33.81 1.07 -31.76
N GLU A 694 -33.07 -0.02 -31.99
CA GLU A 694 -32.21 -0.14 -33.17
C GLU A 694 -32.98 -0.49 -34.45
N THR A 695 -34.20 -0.99 -34.31
CA THR A 695 -35.10 -1.33 -35.42
C THR A 695 -35.79 -0.11 -36.03
N GLU A 696 -36.03 0.92 -35.21
CA GLU A 696 -36.59 2.21 -35.63
C GLU A 696 -35.67 3.36 -35.21
N PRO A 697 -34.46 3.42 -35.77
CA PRO A 697 -33.47 4.40 -35.33
C PRO A 697 -33.91 5.81 -35.69
N GLN A 698 -33.63 6.72 -34.77
CA GLN A 698 -33.98 8.13 -34.89
C GLN A 698 -32.75 9.02 -34.72
N TRP A 699 -32.76 10.18 -35.35
CA TRP A 699 -31.77 11.24 -35.15
C TRP A 699 -32.49 12.53 -34.86
N ARG A 700 -31.94 13.27 -33.89
CA ARG A 700 -32.45 14.57 -33.46
C ARG A 700 -31.43 15.64 -33.80
N ASN A 701 -31.89 16.71 -34.42
CA ASN A 701 -31.09 17.90 -34.70
C ASN A 701 -31.80 19.17 -34.22
N ILE A 702 -31.04 20.12 -33.71
CA ILE A 702 -31.50 21.49 -33.45
C ILE A 702 -30.85 22.37 -34.52
N LEU A 703 -31.51 22.48 -35.66
CA LEU A 703 -30.98 23.17 -36.83
C LEU A 703 -31.10 24.69 -36.64
N ASN A 704 -30.00 25.42 -36.85
CA ASN A 704 -29.95 26.87 -36.83
C ASN A 704 -29.16 27.36 -38.05
N VAL A 705 -29.69 28.35 -38.77
CA VAL A 705 -29.05 28.97 -39.93
C VAL A 705 -27.69 29.60 -39.56
N GLU A 706 -27.49 30.06 -38.33
CA GLU A 706 -26.19 30.58 -37.87
C GLU A 706 -25.10 29.49 -37.86
N ASN A 707 -25.47 28.25 -37.54
CA ASN A 707 -24.53 27.11 -37.53
C ASN A 707 -24.29 26.59 -38.96
N GLU A 708 -25.27 26.73 -39.85
CA GLU A 708 -25.23 26.29 -41.25
C GLU A 708 -25.56 27.45 -42.21
N PRO A 709 -24.68 28.46 -42.36
CA PRO A 709 -25.01 29.73 -43.03
C PRO A 709 -25.42 29.58 -44.49
N TRP A 710 -24.96 28.51 -45.16
CA TRP A 710 -25.28 28.24 -46.55
C TRP A 710 -26.79 28.00 -46.78
N LEU A 711 -27.54 27.59 -45.75
CA LEU A 711 -28.99 27.43 -45.83
C LEU A 711 -29.69 28.76 -46.14
N SER A 712 -29.14 29.88 -45.67
CA SER A 712 -29.68 31.22 -45.91
C SER A 712 -29.70 31.63 -47.38
N HIS A 713 -28.96 30.93 -48.25
CA HIS A 713 -28.91 31.22 -49.68
C HIS A 713 -30.06 30.57 -50.46
N HIS A 714 -30.69 29.53 -49.93
CA HIS A 714 -31.82 28.87 -50.58
C HIS A 714 -33.13 29.59 -50.22
N LYS A 715 -33.34 30.75 -50.84
CA LYS A 715 -34.53 31.59 -50.62
C LYS A 715 -35.54 31.44 -51.75
N LEU A 716 -36.80 31.25 -51.38
CA LEU A 716 -37.94 31.34 -52.30
C LEU A 716 -38.74 32.59 -51.88
N HIS A 717 -38.69 33.62 -52.72
CA HIS A 717 -39.09 34.97 -52.35
C HIS A 717 -38.29 35.47 -51.13
N ASP A 718 -38.95 35.84 -50.03
CA ASP A 718 -38.31 36.35 -48.83
C ASP A 718 -38.01 35.27 -47.78
N ASP A 719 -38.57 34.07 -47.95
CA ASP A 719 -38.45 32.98 -46.99
C ASP A 719 -37.22 32.10 -47.26
N ILE A 720 -36.49 31.77 -46.20
CA ILE A 720 -35.44 30.74 -46.24
C ILE A 720 -36.12 29.38 -46.20
N VAL A 721 -36.08 28.64 -47.30
CA VAL A 721 -36.72 27.34 -47.41
C VAL A 721 -35.64 26.26 -47.38
N PHE A 722 -35.80 25.24 -46.55
CA PHE A 722 -34.85 24.12 -46.52
C PHE A 722 -34.82 23.42 -47.89
N PRO A 723 -33.65 23.28 -48.52
CA PRO A 723 -33.56 22.75 -49.88
C PRO A 723 -33.93 21.28 -49.92
N PHE A 724 -34.61 20.84 -50.99
CA PHE A 724 -34.97 19.44 -51.15
C PHE A 724 -33.74 18.50 -51.17
N ALA A 725 -32.63 18.97 -51.73
CA ALA A 725 -31.33 18.29 -51.69
C ALA A 725 -30.83 18.05 -50.25
N GLY A 726 -31.23 18.89 -49.29
CA GLY A 726 -30.94 18.69 -47.87
C GLY A 726 -31.63 17.44 -47.30
N TYR A 727 -32.87 17.15 -47.70
CA TYR A 727 -33.56 15.92 -47.27
C TYR A 727 -32.90 14.67 -47.84
N ILE A 728 -32.47 14.75 -49.11
CA ILE A 728 -31.72 13.69 -49.79
C ILE A 728 -30.42 13.40 -49.04
N ALA A 729 -29.68 14.44 -48.65
CA ALA A 729 -28.45 14.30 -47.88
C ALA A 729 -28.68 13.72 -46.48
N ILE A 730 -29.75 14.14 -45.79
CA ILE A 730 -30.14 13.57 -44.48
C ILE A 730 -30.42 12.08 -44.62
N ALA A 731 -31.19 11.65 -45.62
CA ALA A 731 -31.50 10.24 -45.86
C ALA A 731 -30.26 9.42 -46.20
N GLY A 732 -29.39 9.95 -47.07
CA GLY A 732 -28.12 9.32 -47.45
C GLY A 732 -27.17 9.14 -46.26
N GLU A 733 -27.01 10.17 -45.44
CA GLU A 733 -26.19 10.08 -44.23
C GLU A 733 -26.81 9.14 -43.20
N ALA A 734 -28.14 9.15 -43.02
CA ALA A 734 -28.82 8.25 -42.09
C ALA A 734 -28.60 6.78 -42.48
N VAL A 735 -28.82 6.41 -43.75
CA VAL A 735 -28.60 5.03 -44.19
C VAL A 735 -27.12 4.65 -44.09
N ARG A 736 -26.19 5.56 -44.42
CA ARG A 736 -24.75 5.32 -44.27
C ARG A 736 -24.36 5.02 -42.82
N GLN A 737 -24.95 5.72 -41.86
CA GLN A 737 -24.72 5.46 -40.44
C GLN A 737 -25.33 4.13 -39.99
N LEU A 738 -26.46 3.70 -40.57
CA LEU A 738 -27.09 2.42 -40.22
C LEU A 738 -26.36 1.21 -40.78
N THR A 739 -25.93 1.29 -42.03
CA THR A 739 -25.23 0.19 -42.72
C THR A 739 -23.73 0.20 -42.46
N HIS A 740 -23.24 1.14 -41.66
CA HIS A 740 -21.82 1.37 -41.41
C HIS A 740 -20.96 1.58 -42.66
N SER A 741 -21.56 2.13 -43.73
CA SER A 741 -20.87 2.33 -44.99
C SER A 741 -19.83 3.47 -44.90
N PRO A 742 -18.72 3.38 -45.66
CA PRO A 742 -17.68 4.40 -45.66
C PRO A 742 -18.20 5.74 -46.19
N ARG A 743 -17.53 6.83 -45.81
CA ARG A 743 -17.80 8.15 -46.43
C ARG A 743 -17.53 8.08 -47.93
N GLY A 744 -18.43 8.64 -48.72
CA GLY A 744 -18.38 8.58 -50.19
C GLY A 744 -19.09 7.37 -50.80
N ALA A 745 -19.66 6.47 -49.99
CA ALA A 745 -20.54 5.41 -50.50
C ALA A 745 -21.74 6.03 -51.24
N GLY A 746 -22.04 5.51 -52.42
CA GLY A 746 -23.24 5.87 -53.17
C GLY A 746 -24.49 5.36 -52.46
N TYR A 747 -25.61 6.04 -52.66
CA TYR A 747 -26.92 5.62 -52.20
C TYR A 747 -27.96 5.90 -53.28
N ARG A 748 -29.04 5.13 -53.26
CA ARG A 748 -30.18 5.28 -54.17
C ARG A 748 -31.44 5.57 -53.37
N LEU A 749 -32.35 6.29 -54.00
CA LEU A 749 -33.61 6.74 -53.43
C LEU A 749 -34.76 6.29 -54.33
N ARG A 750 -35.91 5.96 -53.73
CA ARG A 750 -37.17 5.77 -54.47
C ARG A 750 -38.35 6.26 -53.65
N HIS A 751 -39.44 6.57 -54.33
CA HIS A 751 -40.68 7.04 -53.71
C HIS A 751 -40.49 8.22 -52.74
N VAL A 752 -39.57 9.15 -53.07
CA VAL A 752 -39.33 10.33 -52.23
C VAL A 752 -40.41 11.36 -52.49
N VAL A 753 -41.12 11.76 -51.43
CA VAL A 753 -42.22 12.72 -51.48
C VAL A 753 -41.95 13.85 -50.50
N ALA A 754 -41.90 15.09 -51.01
CA ALA A 754 -41.98 16.29 -50.19
C ALA A 754 -43.45 16.60 -49.89
N HIS A 755 -43.83 16.52 -48.62
CA HIS A 755 -45.20 16.78 -48.16
C HIS A 755 -45.44 18.26 -47.86
N THR A 756 -44.48 18.94 -47.25
CA THR A 756 -44.62 20.33 -46.81
C THR A 756 -43.25 21.00 -46.80
N ALA A 757 -43.14 22.20 -47.36
CA ALA A 757 -41.91 22.98 -47.32
C ALA A 757 -41.53 23.31 -45.87
N LEU A 758 -40.26 23.14 -45.52
CA LEU A 758 -39.72 23.53 -44.22
C LEU A 758 -39.19 24.97 -44.33
N LEU A 759 -39.92 25.90 -43.74
CA LEU A 759 -39.46 27.28 -43.60
C LEU A 759 -38.50 27.35 -42.40
N LEU A 760 -37.28 27.85 -42.62
CA LEU A 760 -36.29 27.98 -41.57
C LEU A 760 -36.50 29.32 -40.85
N PRO A 761 -36.90 29.30 -39.56
CA PRO A 761 -37.06 30.53 -38.81
C PRO A 761 -35.69 31.18 -38.53
N PRO A 762 -35.66 32.45 -38.10
CA PRO A 762 -34.44 33.11 -37.64
C PRO A 762 -33.80 32.41 -36.44
N ASN A 763 -34.62 31.73 -35.63
CA ASN A 763 -34.18 30.96 -34.47
C ASN A 763 -33.97 29.48 -34.86
N SER A 764 -33.54 28.66 -33.90
CA SER A 764 -33.38 27.21 -34.13
C SER A 764 -34.72 26.48 -34.32
N ILE A 765 -34.73 25.45 -35.16
CA ILE A 765 -35.85 24.52 -35.33
C ILE A 765 -35.41 23.08 -35.01
N GLU A 766 -36.26 22.35 -34.28
CA GLU A 766 -36.00 20.95 -33.97
C GLU A 766 -36.42 20.05 -35.15
N LEU A 767 -35.50 19.20 -35.59
CA LEU A 767 -35.71 18.19 -36.61
C LEU A 767 -35.58 16.78 -36.03
N MET A 768 -36.44 15.88 -36.49
CA MET A 768 -36.37 14.46 -36.20
C MET A 768 -36.36 13.68 -37.51
N THR A 769 -35.38 12.79 -37.67
CA THR A 769 -35.33 11.83 -38.77
C THR A 769 -35.57 10.45 -38.20
N SER A 770 -36.58 9.74 -38.69
CA SER A 770 -36.84 8.34 -38.33
C SER A 770 -36.54 7.44 -39.52
N MET A 771 -35.87 6.33 -39.26
CA MET A 771 -35.61 5.27 -40.22
C MET A 771 -36.25 3.97 -39.72
N HIS A 772 -36.73 3.11 -40.61
CA HIS A 772 -37.06 1.74 -40.29
C HIS A 772 -36.85 0.85 -41.52
N SER A 773 -36.61 -0.44 -41.31
CA SER A 773 -36.41 -1.39 -42.39
C SER A 773 -37.70 -1.57 -43.19
N HIS A 774 -37.61 -1.55 -44.53
CA HIS A 774 -38.76 -1.84 -45.38
C HIS A 774 -38.96 -3.35 -45.43
N LYS A 775 -40.12 -3.85 -45.00
CA LYS A 775 -40.40 -5.29 -44.97
C LYS A 775 -40.78 -5.81 -46.36
N LEU A 776 -40.15 -6.90 -46.79
CA LEU A 776 -40.56 -7.65 -47.99
C LEU A 776 -41.73 -8.59 -47.67
N ASN A 777 -41.72 -9.16 -46.46
CA ASN A 777 -42.79 -9.96 -45.87
C ASN A 777 -42.66 -9.91 -44.34
N ASP A 778 -43.47 -10.68 -43.61
CA ASP A 778 -43.48 -10.67 -42.13
C ASP A 778 -42.15 -11.11 -41.50
N ASN A 779 -41.31 -11.86 -42.23
CA ASN A 779 -40.08 -12.49 -41.73
C ASN A 779 -38.79 -11.96 -42.40
N GLU A 780 -38.88 -11.20 -43.49
CA GLU A 780 -37.73 -10.72 -44.26
C GLU A 780 -37.77 -9.21 -44.48
N ASP A 781 -36.68 -8.59 -44.08
CA ASP A 781 -36.39 -7.19 -44.31
C ASP A 781 -35.72 -6.98 -45.69
N SER A 782 -36.04 -5.86 -46.33
CA SER A 782 -35.42 -5.41 -47.58
C SER A 782 -34.08 -4.71 -47.32
N GLU A 783 -33.25 -4.59 -48.37
CA GLU A 783 -32.12 -3.66 -48.39
C GLU A 783 -32.54 -2.18 -48.27
N TRP A 784 -33.83 -1.90 -48.55
CA TRP A 784 -34.41 -0.56 -48.50
C TRP A 784 -34.82 -0.19 -47.07
N HIS A 785 -34.53 1.05 -46.70
CA HIS A 785 -34.97 1.65 -45.45
C HIS A 785 -35.95 2.78 -45.75
N GLU A 786 -37.08 2.79 -45.06
CA GLU A 786 -38.04 3.88 -45.10
C GLU A 786 -37.59 5.00 -44.17
N PHE A 787 -37.54 6.22 -44.70
CA PHE A 787 -37.17 7.41 -43.95
C PHE A 787 -38.34 8.40 -43.88
N SER A 788 -38.41 9.14 -42.78
CA SER A 788 -39.30 10.29 -42.63
C SER A 788 -38.59 11.39 -41.84
N ILE A 789 -38.72 12.63 -42.32
CA ILE A 789 -38.08 13.82 -41.74
C ILE A 789 -39.19 14.76 -41.29
N TYR A 790 -39.13 15.13 -40.01
CA TYR A 790 -40.11 15.96 -39.33
C TYR A 790 -39.46 17.20 -38.73
N SER A 791 -40.24 18.26 -38.57
CA SER A 791 -39.87 19.39 -37.69
C SER A 791 -40.91 19.62 -36.61
N TYR A 792 -40.50 20.20 -35.48
CA TYR A 792 -41.42 20.62 -34.44
C TYR A 792 -41.62 22.14 -34.50
N ASN A 793 -42.86 22.59 -34.73
CA ASN A 793 -43.20 24.00 -34.87
C ASN A 793 -43.51 24.71 -33.53
N GLY A 794 -43.32 24.02 -32.40
CA GLY A 794 -43.69 24.49 -31.06
C GLY A 794 -44.98 23.86 -30.50
N SER A 795 -45.80 23.25 -31.36
CA SER A 795 -47.08 22.61 -30.95
C SER A 795 -47.29 21.21 -31.54
N THR A 796 -46.86 20.98 -32.78
CA THR A 796 -47.09 19.72 -33.51
C THR A 796 -45.86 19.35 -34.34
N TRP A 797 -45.69 18.05 -34.59
CA TRP A 797 -44.71 17.55 -35.55
C TRP A 797 -45.27 17.64 -36.98
N ILE A 798 -44.53 18.28 -37.87
CA ILE A 798 -44.86 18.40 -39.29
C ILE A 798 -43.95 17.47 -40.08
N LYS A 799 -44.54 16.57 -40.88
CA LYS A 799 -43.78 15.72 -41.82
C LYS A 799 -43.43 16.53 -43.07
N HIS A 800 -42.14 16.60 -43.39
CA HIS A 800 -41.66 17.36 -44.55
C HIS A 800 -41.31 16.49 -45.73
N CYS A 801 -40.59 15.38 -45.49
CA CYS A 801 -40.12 14.50 -46.54
C CYS A 801 -40.18 13.05 -46.05
N ALA A 802 -40.60 12.14 -46.92
CA ALA A 802 -40.55 10.70 -46.69
C ALA A 802 -40.16 9.97 -47.96
N GLY A 803 -39.58 8.79 -47.84
CA GLY A 803 -39.21 7.96 -48.99
C GLY A 803 -38.44 6.73 -48.58
N GLN A 804 -37.84 6.05 -49.55
CA GLN A 804 -37.03 4.86 -49.33
C GLN A 804 -35.60 5.10 -49.80
N VAL A 805 -34.63 4.63 -49.03
CA VAL A 805 -33.19 4.78 -49.31
C VAL A 805 -32.45 3.47 -49.08
N SER A 806 -31.45 3.20 -49.92
CA SER A 806 -30.55 2.04 -49.81
C SER A 806 -29.14 2.45 -50.20
N ILE A 807 -28.13 1.81 -49.62
CA ILE A 807 -26.73 1.93 -50.09
C ILE A 807 -26.58 1.25 -51.46
N LEU A 808 -25.65 1.77 -52.26
CA LEU A 808 -25.16 1.12 -53.48
C LEU A 808 -23.87 0.36 -53.17
N GLU A 809 -23.86 -0.95 -53.37
CA GLU A 809 -22.67 -1.80 -53.17
C GLU A 809 -21.58 -1.58 -54.23
N THR A 810 -21.99 -1.13 -55.42
CA THR A 810 -21.10 -0.79 -56.55
C THR A 810 -21.51 0.55 -57.14
N THR A 811 -20.61 1.53 -57.07
CA THR A 811 -20.73 2.79 -57.82
C THR A 811 -20.16 2.55 -59.21
N ARG A 812 -20.90 2.92 -60.28
CA ARG A 812 -20.28 3.03 -61.61
C ARG A 812 -19.28 4.18 -61.55
N ASP A 813 -18.04 3.95 -61.98
CA ASP A 813 -17.12 5.05 -62.31
C ASP A 813 -17.79 5.90 -63.38
N SER A 814 -18.07 7.15 -63.05
CA SER A 814 -18.64 8.10 -64.00
C SER A 814 -17.51 8.84 -64.72
N ASP A 815 -17.41 8.68 -66.04
CA ASP A 815 -16.53 9.46 -66.94
C ASP A 815 -17.02 10.92 -67.12
N TRP A 816 -17.34 11.61 -66.03
CA TRP A 816 -17.72 13.02 -66.06
C TRP A 816 -16.48 13.90 -65.78
N GLU A 817 -15.94 14.53 -66.83
CA GLU A 817 -15.03 15.66 -66.67
C GLU A 817 -15.80 16.89 -66.16
N VAL A 818 -15.40 17.40 -65.00
CA VAL A 818 -15.86 18.68 -64.45
C VAL A 818 -15.43 19.81 -65.40
N LYS A 819 -16.31 20.20 -66.34
CA LYS A 819 -15.97 21.24 -67.33
C LYS A 819 -15.98 22.67 -66.80
N HIS A 820 -16.49 22.93 -65.59
CA HIS A 820 -16.26 24.21 -64.90
C HIS A 820 -16.21 24.04 -63.38
N ARG A 821 -15.04 24.27 -62.79
CA ARG A 821 -14.91 24.55 -61.36
C ARG A 821 -15.29 26.01 -61.12
N PHE A 822 -16.52 26.30 -60.70
CA PHE A 822 -16.76 27.55 -59.97
C PHE A 822 -16.26 27.37 -58.54
N CYS A 823 -14.99 27.74 -58.33
CA CYS A 823 -14.40 27.90 -57.02
C CYS A 823 -14.82 29.28 -56.49
N LEU A 824 -15.88 29.33 -55.71
CA LEU A 824 -16.07 30.36 -54.69
C LEU A 824 -16.24 29.60 -53.38
N TRP A 825 -15.42 29.92 -52.38
CA TRP A 825 -15.42 29.40 -50.99
C TRP A 825 -14.47 28.23 -50.68
N THR A 826 -13.26 28.59 -50.25
CA THR A 826 -12.37 27.74 -49.44
C THR A 826 -12.88 27.76 -47.98
N GLY A 827 -13.55 26.70 -47.53
CA GLY A 827 -13.93 26.58 -46.11
C GLY A 827 -15.02 25.56 -45.75
N VAL A 828 -15.72 24.95 -46.71
CA VAL A 828 -16.80 23.98 -46.43
C VAL A 828 -16.30 22.55 -46.68
N PRO A 829 -16.51 21.57 -45.77
CA PRO A 829 -16.26 20.17 -46.08
C PRO A 829 -17.23 19.74 -47.20
N ARG A 830 -16.71 19.12 -48.27
CA ARG A 830 -17.49 18.67 -49.44
C ARG A 830 -18.76 17.92 -49.00
N LEU A 831 -19.89 18.60 -49.07
CA LEU A 831 -21.21 18.07 -48.75
C LEU A 831 -22.02 18.11 -50.05
N ILE A 832 -22.14 16.92 -50.67
CA ILE A 832 -23.14 16.54 -51.68
C ILE A 832 -22.81 16.90 -53.14
N GLU A 833 -22.43 15.89 -53.94
CA GLU A 833 -22.73 15.86 -55.38
C GLU A 833 -23.96 14.97 -55.58
N CYS A 834 -25.12 15.57 -55.84
CA CYS A 834 -26.35 14.85 -56.21
C CYS A 834 -26.49 14.85 -57.73
N TYR A 835 -26.36 13.69 -58.37
CA TYR A 835 -26.74 13.50 -59.77
C TYR A 835 -28.14 12.89 -59.83
N VAL A 836 -29.12 13.66 -60.32
CA VAL A 836 -30.47 13.15 -60.64
C VAL A 836 -30.39 12.46 -62.00
N ILE A 837 -30.54 11.14 -62.03
CA ILE A 837 -30.71 10.39 -63.27
C ILE A 837 -32.21 10.37 -63.55
N ASN A 838 -32.67 11.11 -64.57
CA ASN A 838 -33.96 10.83 -65.19
C ASN A 838 -33.82 9.52 -65.98
N LEU A 839 -34.71 8.56 -65.71
CA LEU A 839 -35.06 7.51 -66.67
C LEU A 839 -36.25 7.98 -67.49
#